data_AF-A0A3D8RCA1-F1
#
_entry.id   AF-A0A3D8RCA1-F1
#
_cell.length_a   1.000
_cell.length_b   1.000
_cell.length_c   1.000
_cell.angle_alpha   90.00
_cell.angle_beta   90.00
_cell.angle_gamma   90.00
#
_symmetry.space_group_name_H-M   'P 1'
#
loop_
_entity.id
_entity.type
_entity.pdbx_description
1 polymer ?
#
loop_
_entity_poly.entity_id
_entity_poly.type
_entity_poly.pdbx_seq_one_letter_code
_entity_poly.pdbx_strand_id
1 'polypeptide(L)'
;MASINVEEVLKKLTNPEKISLLAGTDFWHTQALPKYGIPSLRLSDGPNGVRGTKFFNGTTAACFPCGTALGATWDPELLREAGVVMGEESIAKGAHVILGPTINMQRSPLGGRGFESISEDPVLAGLGAAALVNGIQETGVAATIKHFVCNDQEHERNTYDARITERALRELYLLPFQLVVRDSQPKAFMTAYNRVNGTHCSENPKVLKETLRGEWGWKGTVMSDWFGTYSTTEAALAGLDLEMPGPTKWRGEILMQAVGTGKVPQHILDERARAMLELVNSCAASGIPENAEEKTRNTPETAALLRKIGGDSIVLMKNEGDTLIIGPNAKVATYHGGGSASLAAYYAVTPFDGISSKLKESPDYTVGCYAHKELPLLGVQLKTVDGKNGVTFKAYNESPSVKDRTAVDVITLEKTDFLLVDYKCSKLKGALFYADIEGNFTAEEDGDFEFGLCVYGTAKLFVDDKLVVDNESKQVQGTSFFGCGTVEEKGITTMKKGQTYHIKVEFTSAPACKLPQGNNVLFGGGAVRIGGTRVVDADEEVKHAAALAKDADQVIVCAGLNSDWEGEGTDRTSMSLPGHMDALITAVAEANPRTVVCMQSGTPVGMPWVSKVKGLIHAWYGGNETGNAIADVLFGDTNPSAKLPLTFPVRLEDNPAYLNYRSERGRTLYGEDVYMGYRHYEAISLPVLFPFGHGLSYTTFEFSNLFIAKDETTLSLTLSLKNTGALPGAQVAQVYITQQNPTIRRPKKELKGFQKVFLKAGEAKTVKIDIPLKYATAFWDEIRNAWVCEEDQYEVLVAGSSAIEDGAGVTGVFQTGETTWWNGFRGSPDLPQMFSSPTTLTHSSPFENKKIHLTSHIPAPVQPTLFNTTNLNQHMRRPNSPAPTEQPDLDPDTDEGADEGYPIEFILDGVEAIIMSEKQRPKVLLFDIGGVCVVSPFQAILDYELAHGIPPGYINHCISQTKPNGWWHRLERGEGRMDATWFAGFTADLHDEARWAAFYRSQATALSLPQEVPRQPRIDGEWLFWEMMRASREPDPWMFPALKALRASGQFILAALSNTMIFPAEHPYSFIAHDGVRAVFDVFISSAHVGLRKPDPAIYELALREVDAFARKNAATAQGRRLGWADGVRAGEIVFLDDIGENLKAGKKMGFGTIKVPLGKAFEAVDQLETVTGLSLAGGHPRIAVEPKIPVKGKAKL
;
A
#
# COMPACT_ATOMS: atom_id res chain seq x y z
N MET A 1 -34.51 12.90 -26.60
CA MET A 1 -35.34 11.67 -26.63
C MET A 1 -36.70 11.99 -26.02
N ALA A 2 -37.79 11.34 -26.45
CA ALA A 2 -39.10 11.56 -25.86
C ALA A 2 -39.23 10.81 -24.52
N SER A 3 -39.76 11.45 -23.48
CA SER A 3 -40.13 10.79 -22.22
C SER A 3 -41.28 9.81 -22.51
N ILE A 4 -41.10 8.53 -22.19
CA ILE A 4 -42.12 7.50 -22.34
C ILE A 4 -42.97 7.38 -21.08
N ASN A 5 -44.26 7.07 -21.23
CA ASN A 5 -45.08 6.62 -20.11
C ASN A 5 -44.80 5.13 -19.86
N VAL A 6 -44.00 4.84 -18.83
CA VAL A 6 -43.49 3.48 -18.54
C VAL A 6 -44.60 2.45 -18.44
N GLU A 7 -45.66 2.73 -17.68
CA GLU A 7 -46.75 1.77 -17.47
C GLU A 7 -47.62 1.57 -18.72
N GLU A 8 -47.82 2.61 -19.53
CA GLU A 8 -48.53 2.46 -20.80
C GLU A 8 -47.73 1.66 -21.83
N VAL A 9 -46.42 1.89 -21.90
CA VAL A 9 -45.53 1.16 -22.80
C VAL A 9 -45.44 -0.30 -22.36
N LEU A 10 -45.21 -0.56 -21.07
CA LEU A 10 -45.08 -1.91 -20.51
C LEU A 10 -46.31 -2.79 -20.79
N LYS A 11 -47.53 -2.21 -20.74
CA LYS A 11 -48.78 -2.91 -21.08
C LYS A 11 -48.90 -3.26 -22.56
N LYS A 12 -48.24 -2.51 -23.45
CA LYS A 12 -48.27 -2.72 -24.90
C LYS A 12 -47.18 -3.70 -25.38
N LEU A 13 -46.10 -3.88 -24.60
CA LEU A 13 -45.03 -4.81 -24.93
C LEU A 13 -45.50 -6.26 -24.81
N THR A 14 -45.20 -7.04 -25.83
CA THR A 14 -45.29 -8.50 -25.80
C THR A 14 -44.17 -9.10 -24.93
N ASN A 15 -44.31 -10.35 -24.48
CA ASN A 15 -43.25 -11.01 -23.70
C ASN A 15 -41.90 -11.08 -24.43
N PRO A 16 -41.83 -11.39 -25.75
CA PRO A 16 -40.58 -11.29 -26.49
C PRO A 16 -39.94 -9.90 -26.48
N GLU A 17 -40.75 -8.84 -26.63
CA GLU A 17 -40.25 -7.47 -26.57
C GLU A 17 -39.80 -7.07 -25.15
N LYS A 18 -40.47 -7.57 -24.10
CA LYS A 18 -40.00 -7.37 -22.71
C LYS A 18 -38.67 -8.07 -22.46
N ILE A 19 -38.55 -9.32 -22.92
CA ILE A 19 -37.35 -10.14 -22.74
C ILE A 19 -36.16 -9.53 -23.49
N SER A 20 -36.36 -9.02 -24.71
CA SER A 20 -35.27 -8.42 -25.48
C SER A 20 -34.70 -7.15 -24.84
N LEU A 21 -35.46 -6.44 -24.00
CA LEU A 21 -34.95 -5.30 -23.21
C LEU A 21 -33.99 -5.72 -22.09
N LEU A 22 -34.01 -6.99 -21.67
CA LEU A 22 -33.27 -7.46 -20.48
C LEU A 22 -31.84 -7.90 -20.80
N ALA A 23 -31.36 -7.71 -22.02
CA ALA A 23 -29.98 -8.00 -22.40
C ALA A 23 -29.44 -6.95 -23.39
N GLY A 24 -28.12 -6.78 -23.39
CA GLY A 24 -27.43 -6.03 -24.42
C GLY A 24 -27.62 -6.67 -25.81
N THR A 25 -27.48 -5.84 -26.85
CA THR A 25 -27.46 -6.28 -28.26
C THR A 25 -26.04 -6.56 -28.73
N ASP A 26 -25.08 -5.86 -28.17
CA ASP A 26 -23.65 -6.02 -28.37
C ASP A 26 -22.90 -5.68 -27.07
N PHE A 27 -21.61 -5.38 -27.17
CA PHE A 27 -20.78 -5.05 -26.02
C PHE A 27 -21.23 -3.80 -25.26
N TRP A 28 -21.96 -2.86 -25.86
CA TRP A 28 -22.17 -1.51 -25.31
C TRP A 28 -23.60 -0.99 -25.40
N HIS A 29 -24.50 -1.65 -26.14
CA HIS A 29 -25.79 -1.09 -26.50
C HIS A 29 -26.97 -1.93 -25.99
N THR A 30 -27.99 -1.27 -25.44
CA THR A 30 -29.26 -1.92 -25.08
C THR A 30 -30.15 -2.10 -26.33
N GLN A 31 -31.16 -2.96 -26.22
CA GLN A 31 -32.14 -3.15 -27.28
C GLN A 31 -33.01 -1.91 -27.51
N ALA A 32 -33.14 -1.48 -28.77
CA ALA A 32 -34.11 -0.47 -29.20
C ALA A 32 -35.47 -1.10 -29.55
N LEU A 33 -36.56 -0.39 -29.26
CA LEU A 33 -37.91 -0.70 -29.76
C LEU A 33 -38.60 0.59 -30.26
N PRO A 34 -38.26 1.07 -31.48
CA PRO A 34 -38.71 2.37 -31.99
C PRO A 34 -40.23 2.55 -32.05
N LYS A 35 -40.99 1.46 -32.26
CA LYS A 35 -42.47 1.46 -32.27
C LYS A 35 -43.08 2.01 -30.98
N TYR A 36 -42.37 1.89 -29.85
CA TYR A 36 -42.82 2.38 -28.54
C TYR A 36 -42.01 3.59 -28.05
N GLY A 37 -41.18 4.18 -28.93
CA GLY A 37 -40.31 5.30 -28.58
C GLY A 37 -39.13 4.93 -27.68
N ILE A 38 -38.76 3.64 -27.60
CA ILE A 38 -37.62 3.16 -26.82
C ILE A 38 -36.36 3.15 -27.71
N PRO A 39 -35.36 4.00 -27.46
CA PRO A 39 -34.10 4.00 -28.20
C PRO A 39 -33.10 2.99 -27.60
N SER A 40 -32.05 2.67 -28.36
CA SER A 40 -30.87 2.02 -27.81
C SER A 40 -30.08 3.00 -26.93
N LEU A 41 -29.79 2.61 -25.69
CA LEU A 41 -28.87 3.31 -24.82
C LEU A 41 -27.46 2.77 -25.04
N ARG A 42 -26.48 3.68 -25.07
CA ARG A 42 -25.06 3.35 -25.09
C ARG A 42 -24.48 3.42 -23.69
N LEU A 43 -23.75 2.37 -23.30
CA LEU A 43 -22.98 2.28 -22.06
C LEU A 43 -21.49 2.40 -22.38
N SER A 44 -20.72 2.98 -21.48
CA SER A 44 -19.26 3.07 -21.65
C SER A 44 -18.53 3.06 -20.31
N ASP A 45 -17.39 2.38 -20.25
CA ASP A 45 -16.46 2.52 -19.14
C ASP A 45 -15.85 3.92 -19.11
N GLY A 46 -15.46 4.47 -17.97
CA GLY A 46 -15.52 3.86 -16.65
C GLY A 46 -15.26 4.89 -15.53
N PRO A 47 -14.60 4.50 -14.43
CA PRO A 47 -14.56 5.31 -13.20
C PRO A 47 -13.61 6.51 -13.24
N ASN A 48 -12.68 6.58 -14.21
CA ASN A 48 -11.66 7.63 -14.33
C ASN A 48 -11.59 8.22 -15.76
N GLY A 49 -12.73 8.28 -16.43
CA GLY A 49 -12.88 8.83 -17.80
C GLY A 49 -13.70 7.92 -18.69
N VAL A 50 -14.22 8.45 -19.81
CA VAL A 50 -15.17 7.72 -20.69
C VAL A 50 -14.48 7.24 -21.97
N ARG A 51 -14.22 5.93 -22.07
CA ARG A 51 -13.49 5.30 -23.19
C ARG A 51 -14.23 5.39 -24.52
N GLY A 52 -15.56 5.26 -24.52
CA GLY A 52 -16.37 5.03 -25.71
C GLY A 52 -16.65 3.54 -25.96
N THR A 53 -17.03 3.23 -27.20
CA THR A 53 -17.46 1.89 -27.66
C THR A 53 -16.33 1.05 -28.23
N LYS A 54 -15.09 1.55 -28.19
CA LYS A 54 -13.96 0.91 -28.87
C LYS A 54 -12.76 0.67 -27.97
N PHE A 55 -12.18 -0.52 -28.13
CA PHE A 55 -10.86 -0.84 -27.60
C PHE A 55 -9.80 -0.59 -28.68
N PHE A 56 -10.04 -1.10 -29.89
CA PHE A 56 -9.16 -0.86 -31.03
C PHE A 56 -9.49 0.45 -31.73
N ASN A 57 -8.49 1.33 -31.87
CA ASN A 57 -8.63 2.63 -32.54
C ASN A 57 -9.79 3.48 -31.97
N GLY A 58 -9.86 3.54 -30.63
CA GLY A 58 -10.90 4.26 -29.91
C GLY A 58 -10.73 5.78 -29.94
N THR A 59 -11.85 6.49 -29.81
CA THR A 59 -11.88 7.96 -29.74
C THR A 59 -11.22 8.42 -28.44
N THR A 60 -10.29 9.37 -28.51
CA THR A 60 -9.60 9.84 -27.29
C THR A 60 -10.53 10.53 -26.29
N ALA A 61 -10.20 10.47 -25.00
CA ALA A 61 -10.98 11.06 -23.90
C ALA A 61 -10.10 11.71 -22.83
N ALA A 62 -10.73 12.43 -21.90
CA ALA A 62 -10.10 12.86 -20.66
C ALA A 62 -9.87 11.65 -19.74
N CYS A 63 -8.61 11.35 -19.41
CA CYS A 63 -8.25 10.40 -18.37
C CYS A 63 -8.00 11.16 -17.06
N PHE A 64 -8.82 10.87 -16.07
CA PHE A 64 -8.74 11.42 -14.72
C PHE A 64 -7.74 10.63 -13.87
N PRO A 65 -7.27 11.22 -12.75
CA PRO A 65 -6.57 10.45 -11.73
C PRO A 65 -7.37 9.20 -11.30
N CYS A 66 -6.67 8.12 -10.93
CA CYS A 66 -7.31 6.87 -10.53
C CYS A 66 -8.13 7.00 -9.24
N GLY A 67 -8.96 6.00 -8.93
CA GLY A 67 -9.88 6.04 -7.79
C GLY A 67 -9.22 6.37 -6.46
N THR A 68 -8.05 5.78 -6.18
CA THR A 68 -7.28 6.08 -4.96
C THR A 68 -6.69 7.50 -4.98
N ALA A 69 -6.32 8.03 -6.14
CA ALA A 69 -5.91 9.44 -6.26
C ALA A 69 -7.08 10.40 -6.00
N LEU A 70 -8.27 10.10 -6.54
CA LEU A 70 -9.50 10.84 -6.27
C LEU A 70 -9.86 10.78 -4.78
N GLY A 71 -9.75 9.61 -4.15
CA GLY A 71 -9.91 9.44 -2.71
C GLY A 71 -8.91 10.25 -1.88
N ALA A 72 -7.68 10.37 -2.36
CA ALA A 72 -6.63 11.13 -1.69
C ALA A 72 -6.89 12.64 -1.64
N THR A 73 -7.81 13.16 -2.46
CA THR A 73 -8.21 14.57 -2.41
C THR A 73 -8.97 14.93 -1.15
N TRP A 74 -9.76 13.99 -0.59
CA TRP A 74 -10.71 14.22 0.51
C TRP A 74 -11.64 15.43 0.27
N ASP A 75 -11.98 15.68 -1.00
CA ASP A 75 -12.71 16.88 -1.42
C ASP A 75 -13.96 16.51 -2.24
N PRO A 76 -15.12 16.36 -1.58
CA PRO A 76 -16.36 15.99 -2.26
C PRO A 76 -16.79 17.01 -3.32
N GLU A 77 -16.46 18.29 -3.16
CA GLU A 77 -16.82 19.29 -4.16
C GLU A 77 -15.98 19.14 -5.43
N LEU A 78 -14.66 18.92 -5.27
CA LEU A 78 -13.79 18.62 -6.41
C LEU A 78 -14.18 17.32 -7.11
N LEU A 79 -14.62 16.31 -6.37
CA LEU A 79 -15.12 15.07 -6.95
C LEU A 79 -16.46 15.26 -7.67
N ARG A 80 -17.33 16.16 -7.20
CA ARG A 80 -18.55 16.54 -7.92
C ARG A 80 -18.20 17.26 -9.23
N GLU A 81 -17.26 18.20 -9.22
CA GLU A 81 -16.74 18.86 -10.44
C GLU A 81 -16.17 17.84 -11.43
N ALA A 82 -15.37 16.88 -10.95
CA ALA A 82 -14.86 15.79 -11.77
C ALA A 82 -15.99 14.97 -12.40
N GLY A 83 -17.03 14.64 -11.61
CA GLY A 83 -18.21 13.94 -12.09
C GLY A 83 -18.96 14.70 -13.19
N VAL A 84 -19.09 16.03 -13.08
CA VAL A 84 -19.70 16.86 -14.14
C VAL A 84 -18.92 16.71 -15.44
N VAL A 85 -17.60 16.85 -15.41
CA VAL A 85 -16.77 16.72 -16.64
C VAL A 85 -16.78 15.29 -17.17
N MET A 86 -16.85 14.26 -16.32
CA MET A 86 -17.07 12.87 -16.78
C MET A 86 -18.41 12.72 -17.51
N GLY A 87 -19.48 13.37 -17.03
CA GLY A 87 -20.77 13.44 -17.71
C GLY A 87 -20.68 14.14 -19.07
N GLU A 88 -19.97 15.26 -19.16
CA GLU A 88 -19.73 15.99 -20.41
C GLU A 88 -18.91 15.15 -21.42
N GLU A 89 -17.88 14.43 -20.95
CA GLU A 89 -17.12 13.47 -21.75
C GLU A 89 -18.03 12.35 -22.27
N SER A 90 -18.94 11.85 -21.43
CA SER A 90 -19.93 10.84 -21.82
C SER A 90 -20.85 11.34 -22.93
N ILE A 91 -21.34 12.58 -22.83
CA ILE A 91 -22.13 13.23 -23.88
C ILE A 91 -21.31 13.33 -25.19
N ALA A 92 -20.05 13.73 -25.11
CA ALA A 92 -19.16 13.78 -26.27
C ALA A 92 -18.94 12.39 -26.91
N LYS A 93 -18.92 11.32 -26.10
CA LYS A 93 -18.86 9.92 -26.56
C LYS A 93 -20.23 9.35 -26.96
N GLY A 94 -21.30 10.12 -26.87
CA GLY A 94 -22.66 9.63 -27.13
C GLY A 94 -23.11 8.52 -26.18
N ALA A 95 -22.47 8.39 -25.01
CA ALA A 95 -22.76 7.38 -24.00
C ALA A 95 -23.76 7.92 -22.97
N HIS A 96 -24.84 7.18 -22.77
CA HIS A 96 -25.96 7.53 -21.91
C HIS A 96 -25.71 7.09 -20.46
N VAL A 97 -24.86 6.09 -20.28
CA VAL A 97 -24.55 5.46 -19.00
C VAL A 97 -23.03 5.32 -18.86
N ILE A 98 -22.48 5.86 -17.77
CA ILE A 98 -21.09 5.64 -17.36
C ILE A 98 -21.05 4.42 -16.43
N LEU A 99 -20.12 3.51 -16.69
CA LEU A 99 -19.87 2.30 -15.88
C LEU A 99 -18.89 2.60 -14.74
N GLY A 100 -19.30 3.50 -13.85
CA GLY A 100 -18.55 3.91 -12.66
C GLY A 100 -19.36 4.88 -11.78
N PRO A 101 -18.84 5.24 -10.60
CA PRO A 101 -17.50 4.91 -10.08
C PRO A 101 -17.37 3.46 -9.54
N THR A 102 -16.11 3.02 -9.35
CA THR A 102 -15.76 1.74 -8.71
C THR A 102 -15.49 1.96 -7.22
N ILE A 103 -16.12 1.16 -6.33
CA ILE A 103 -16.08 1.33 -4.87
C ILE A 103 -15.99 0.01 -4.08
N ASN A 104 -15.33 -0.99 -4.65
CA ASN A 104 -14.86 -2.16 -3.89
C ASN A 104 -13.80 -1.75 -2.85
N MET A 105 -13.50 -2.60 -1.86
CA MET A 105 -12.67 -2.23 -0.72
C MET A 105 -11.27 -2.84 -0.80
N GLN A 106 -10.22 -2.04 -0.59
CA GLN A 106 -8.83 -2.51 -0.62
C GLN A 106 -8.43 -3.24 0.67
N ARG A 107 -9.01 -4.43 0.91
CA ARG A 107 -8.67 -5.27 2.08
C ARG A 107 -7.22 -5.76 2.11
N SER A 108 -6.56 -5.73 0.96
CA SER A 108 -5.14 -6.04 0.77
C SER A 108 -4.52 -4.99 -0.14
N PRO A 109 -3.23 -4.64 0.05
CA PRO A 109 -2.52 -3.78 -0.89
C PRO A 109 -2.34 -4.43 -2.27
N LEU A 110 -2.52 -5.75 -2.41
CA LEU A 110 -2.16 -6.49 -3.63
C LEU A 110 -3.24 -6.50 -4.73
N GLY A 111 -4.44 -5.98 -4.47
CA GLY A 111 -5.54 -6.10 -5.41
C GLY A 111 -5.27 -5.48 -6.77
N GLY A 112 -5.48 -6.24 -7.84
CA GLY A 112 -5.21 -5.82 -9.22
C GLY A 112 -5.98 -4.55 -9.60
N ARG A 113 -7.21 -4.39 -9.09
CA ARG A 113 -8.06 -3.20 -9.24
C ARG A 113 -8.11 -2.31 -8.01
N GLY A 114 -7.17 -2.46 -7.07
CA GLY A 114 -7.11 -1.62 -5.89
C GLY A 114 -6.97 -0.13 -6.23
N PHE A 115 -6.25 0.20 -7.32
CA PHE A 115 -6.11 1.57 -7.84
C PHE A 115 -7.44 2.19 -8.31
N GLU A 116 -8.40 1.37 -8.70
CA GLU A 116 -9.64 1.78 -9.38
C GLU A 116 -10.72 2.21 -8.38
N SER A 117 -10.66 1.67 -7.16
CA SER A 117 -11.53 2.01 -6.03
C SER A 117 -11.01 3.19 -5.21
N ILE A 118 -11.84 3.77 -4.35
CA ILE A 118 -11.56 5.05 -3.68
C ILE A 118 -10.71 4.91 -2.39
N SER A 119 -11.06 3.99 -1.48
CA SER A 119 -10.48 3.98 -0.12
C SER A 119 -10.72 2.66 0.62
N GLU A 120 -9.83 2.33 1.57
CA GLU A 120 -10.04 1.24 2.54
C GLU A 120 -11.11 1.60 3.61
N ASP A 121 -11.47 2.89 3.71
CA ASP A 121 -12.49 3.35 4.63
C ASP A 121 -13.85 3.54 3.93
N PRO A 122 -14.93 2.90 4.42
CA PRO A 122 -16.23 2.91 3.76
C PRO A 122 -16.90 4.30 3.76
N VAL A 123 -16.60 5.18 4.71
CA VAL A 123 -17.16 6.54 4.74
C VAL A 123 -16.50 7.40 3.68
N LEU A 124 -15.17 7.37 3.57
CA LEU A 124 -14.46 8.08 2.51
C LEU A 124 -14.85 7.56 1.13
N ALA A 125 -14.91 6.24 0.94
CA ALA A 125 -15.32 5.63 -0.32
C ALA A 125 -16.76 6.00 -0.71
N GLY A 126 -17.70 5.89 0.25
CA GLY A 126 -19.11 6.17 0.00
C GLY A 126 -19.40 7.65 -0.31
N LEU A 127 -18.87 8.57 0.49
CA LEU A 127 -19.08 10.01 0.29
C LEU A 127 -18.38 10.53 -0.98
N GLY A 128 -17.17 10.04 -1.28
CA GLY A 128 -16.46 10.41 -2.50
C GLY A 128 -17.18 9.93 -3.77
N ALA A 129 -17.70 8.69 -3.75
CA ALA A 129 -18.48 8.18 -4.87
C ALA A 129 -19.84 8.87 -5.01
N ALA A 130 -20.49 9.23 -3.90
CA ALA A 130 -21.73 10.00 -3.91
C ALA A 130 -21.53 11.34 -4.64
N ALA A 131 -20.44 12.05 -4.36
CA ALA A 131 -20.08 13.27 -5.05
C ALA A 131 -19.89 13.07 -6.58
N LEU A 132 -19.12 12.05 -6.99
CA LEU A 132 -18.94 11.71 -8.42
C LEU A 132 -20.27 11.40 -9.10
N VAL A 133 -21.12 10.58 -8.47
CA VAL A 133 -22.45 10.23 -8.99
C VAL A 133 -23.33 11.46 -9.15
N ASN A 134 -23.32 12.38 -8.17
CA ASN A 134 -24.07 13.62 -8.25
C ASN A 134 -23.62 14.46 -9.45
N GLY A 135 -22.31 14.68 -9.60
CA GLY A 135 -21.75 15.42 -10.74
C GLY A 135 -22.10 14.80 -12.10
N ILE A 136 -21.97 13.46 -12.24
CA ILE A 136 -22.33 12.75 -13.48
C ILE A 136 -23.82 12.97 -13.80
N GLN A 137 -24.69 12.77 -12.81
CA GLN A 137 -26.13 12.81 -13.01
C GLN A 137 -26.69 14.24 -13.21
N GLU A 138 -25.99 15.28 -12.78
CA GLU A 138 -26.32 16.69 -13.11
C GLU A 138 -26.31 16.93 -14.62
N THR A 139 -25.52 16.18 -15.40
CA THR A 139 -25.48 16.27 -16.86
C THR A 139 -26.60 15.49 -17.57
N GLY A 140 -27.45 14.80 -16.80
CA GLY A 140 -28.49 13.90 -17.33
C GLY A 140 -27.98 12.51 -17.75
N VAL A 141 -26.68 12.24 -17.60
CA VAL A 141 -26.05 10.92 -17.82
C VAL A 141 -26.25 10.03 -16.59
N ALA A 142 -26.51 8.75 -16.80
CA ALA A 142 -26.66 7.78 -15.71
C ALA A 142 -25.30 7.30 -15.21
N ALA A 143 -25.09 7.32 -13.89
CA ALA A 143 -23.97 6.65 -13.25
C ALA A 143 -24.32 5.22 -12.86
N THR A 144 -23.33 4.33 -12.92
CA THR A 144 -23.45 2.91 -12.55
C THR A 144 -22.40 2.54 -11.52
N ILE A 145 -22.78 2.46 -10.24
CA ILE A 145 -21.81 2.14 -9.19
C ILE A 145 -21.45 0.65 -9.20
N LYS A 146 -20.17 0.34 -9.05
CA LYS A 146 -19.65 -1.03 -9.24
C LYS A 146 -18.52 -1.42 -8.26
N HIS A 147 -18.27 -2.70 -8.00
CA HIS A 147 -19.07 -3.87 -8.36
C HIS A 147 -19.75 -4.41 -7.10
N PHE A 148 -21.07 -4.57 -7.16
CA PHE A 148 -21.93 -4.90 -6.02
C PHE A 148 -22.05 -6.42 -5.86
N VAL A 149 -21.39 -7.08 -4.91
CA VAL A 149 -20.47 -6.55 -3.87
C VAL A 149 -19.34 -7.55 -3.58
N CYS A 150 -18.30 -7.08 -2.89
CA CYS A 150 -17.14 -7.86 -2.45
C CYS A 150 -16.24 -8.41 -3.57
N ASN A 151 -16.14 -7.70 -4.70
CA ASN A 151 -15.17 -7.98 -5.77
C ASN A 151 -13.81 -7.35 -5.41
N ASP A 152 -13.18 -7.84 -4.34
CA ASP A 152 -12.01 -7.20 -3.72
C ASP A 152 -10.69 -7.90 -4.07
N GLN A 153 -10.72 -8.86 -5.01
CA GLN A 153 -9.56 -9.54 -5.62
C GLN A 153 -9.89 -9.96 -7.07
N GLU A 154 -8.88 -10.05 -7.92
CA GLU A 154 -9.06 -10.48 -9.33
C GLU A 154 -8.85 -11.99 -9.52
N HIS A 155 -8.02 -12.63 -8.68
CA HIS A 155 -7.74 -14.06 -8.77
C HIS A 155 -9.02 -14.89 -8.63
N GLU A 156 -9.39 -15.58 -9.71
CA GLU A 156 -10.63 -16.37 -9.83
C GLU A 156 -11.92 -15.57 -9.60
N ARG A 157 -11.95 -14.26 -9.94
CA ARG A 157 -13.12 -13.37 -9.71
C ARG A 157 -14.49 -13.92 -10.13
N ASN A 158 -14.55 -14.71 -11.20
CA ASN A 158 -15.81 -15.30 -11.70
C ASN A 158 -16.34 -16.46 -10.83
N THR A 159 -15.48 -17.05 -9.99
CA THR A 159 -15.79 -18.30 -9.28
C THR A 159 -15.52 -18.23 -7.79
N TYR A 160 -14.66 -17.34 -7.28
CA TYR A 160 -14.40 -17.30 -5.85
C TYR A 160 -15.65 -16.87 -5.07
N ASP A 161 -15.69 -17.33 -3.83
CA ASP A 161 -16.77 -17.10 -2.89
C ASP A 161 -16.23 -16.38 -1.67
N ALA A 162 -16.59 -15.10 -1.55
CA ALA A 162 -16.30 -14.28 -0.38
C ALA A 162 -17.10 -14.82 0.81
N ARG A 163 -16.39 -15.46 1.74
CA ARG A 163 -16.95 -15.98 3.00
C ARG A 163 -16.73 -14.94 4.09
N ILE A 164 -17.82 -14.28 4.45
CA ILE A 164 -17.81 -13.05 5.24
C ILE A 164 -18.96 -13.05 6.27
N THR A 165 -18.71 -12.47 7.45
CA THR A 165 -19.73 -12.23 8.48
C THR A 165 -20.71 -11.17 8.02
N GLU A 166 -21.94 -11.16 8.56
CA GLU A 166 -22.91 -10.13 8.19
C GLU A 166 -22.43 -8.77 8.71
N ARG A 167 -21.76 -8.76 9.88
CA ARG A 167 -21.16 -7.56 10.45
C ARG A 167 -20.17 -6.89 9.48
N ALA A 168 -19.14 -7.61 9.03
CA ALA A 168 -18.16 -7.05 8.11
C ALA A 168 -18.81 -6.66 6.77
N LEU A 169 -19.72 -7.49 6.24
CA LEU A 169 -20.46 -7.20 5.02
C LEU A 169 -21.20 -5.86 5.12
N ARG A 170 -21.84 -5.59 6.25
CA ARG A 170 -22.64 -4.38 6.50
C ARG A 170 -21.79 -3.16 6.82
N GLU A 171 -20.79 -3.30 7.69
CA GLU A 171 -19.97 -2.19 8.18
C GLU A 171 -18.91 -1.72 7.19
N LEU A 172 -18.41 -2.60 6.31
CA LEU A 172 -17.32 -2.26 5.38
C LEU A 172 -17.76 -2.29 3.91
N TYR A 173 -18.36 -3.38 3.44
CA TYR A 173 -18.49 -3.63 2.00
C TYR A 173 -19.80 -3.10 1.41
N LEU A 174 -20.90 -3.13 2.16
CA LEU A 174 -22.20 -2.57 1.76
C LEU A 174 -22.35 -1.09 2.14
N LEU A 175 -21.71 -0.64 3.23
CA LEU A 175 -21.81 0.73 3.70
C LEU A 175 -21.50 1.79 2.62
N PRO A 176 -20.43 1.71 1.81
CA PRO A 176 -20.17 2.72 0.78
C PRO A 176 -21.30 2.78 -0.26
N PHE A 177 -21.85 1.63 -0.68
CA PHE A 177 -23.01 1.59 -1.57
C PHE A 177 -24.26 2.17 -0.90
N GLN A 178 -24.48 1.90 0.39
CA GLN A 178 -25.58 2.46 1.17
C GLN A 178 -25.51 3.99 1.23
N LEU A 179 -24.32 4.54 1.45
CA LEU A 179 -24.08 6.00 1.47
C LEU A 179 -24.35 6.62 0.10
N VAL A 180 -23.93 5.99 -1.00
CA VAL A 180 -24.22 6.49 -2.35
C VAL A 180 -25.71 6.44 -2.67
N VAL A 181 -26.44 5.40 -2.25
CA VAL A 181 -27.90 5.38 -2.37
C VAL A 181 -28.51 6.52 -1.57
N ARG A 182 -28.11 6.70 -0.31
CA ARG A 182 -28.61 7.77 0.57
C ARG A 182 -28.44 9.16 -0.05
N ASP A 183 -27.25 9.45 -0.59
CA ASP A 183 -26.85 10.82 -0.93
C ASP A 183 -26.96 11.18 -2.42
N SER A 184 -27.13 10.18 -3.29
CA SER A 184 -27.02 10.40 -4.75
C SER A 184 -28.00 9.61 -5.61
N GLN A 185 -28.65 8.58 -5.07
CA GLN A 185 -29.63 7.76 -5.80
C GLN A 185 -29.14 7.37 -7.22
N PRO A 186 -28.05 6.59 -7.33
CA PRO A 186 -27.45 6.25 -8.61
C PRO A 186 -28.49 5.56 -9.51
N LYS A 187 -28.49 5.89 -10.81
CA LYS A 187 -29.46 5.33 -11.76
C LYS A 187 -29.27 3.84 -11.99
N ALA A 188 -28.04 3.34 -11.83
CA ALA A 188 -27.76 1.92 -12.01
C ALA A 188 -26.73 1.36 -11.01
N PHE A 189 -26.77 0.04 -10.84
CA PHE A 189 -25.78 -0.77 -10.14
C PHE A 189 -25.24 -1.82 -11.11
N MET A 190 -23.95 -2.14 -11.01
CA MET A 190 -23.37 -3.31 -11.67
C MET A 190 -23.04 -4.37 -10.62
N THR A 191 -23.54 -5.59 -10.81
CA THR A 191 -23.25 -6.70 -9.89
C THR A 191 -21.84 -7.22 -10.08
N ALA A 192 -21.21 -7.61 -8.98
CA ALA A 192 -19.89 -8.24 -9.00
C ALA A 192 -19.88 -9.62 -9.68
N TYR A 193 -18.69 -10.01 -10.14
CA TYR A 193 -18.43 -11.34 -10.70
C TYR A 193 -18.55 -12.45 -9.67
N ASN A 194 -18.10 -12.23 -8.43
CA ASN A 194 -17.90 -13.26 -7.43
C ASN A 194 -19.20 -13.71 -6.76
N ARG A 195 -19.05 -14.70 -5.88
CA ARG A 195 -20.08 -15.12 -4.92
C ARG A 195 -19.88 -14.43 -3.58
N VAL A 196 -20.97 -14.24 -2.86
CA VAL A 196 -20.96 -13.84 -1.45
C VAL A 196 -21.73 -14.90 -0.67
N ASN A 197 -21.06 -15.54 0.28
CA ASN A 197 -21.60 -16.57 1.14
C ASN A 197 -22.33 -17.71 0.39
N GLY A 198 -21.82 -18.09 -0.79
CA GLY A 198 -22.25 -19.26 -1.57
C GLY A 198 -23.01 -18.97 -2.86
N THR A 199 -23.54 -17.75 -3.06
CA THR A 199 -24.36 -17.40 -4.24
C THR A 199 -23.74 -16.24 -5.01
N HIS A 200 -23.73 -16.33 -6.35
CA HIS A 200 -23.22 -15.27 -7.23
C HIS A 200 -24.01 -13.98 -7.04
N CYS A 201 -23.32 -12.83 -6.98
CA CYS A 201 -23.97 -11.55 -6.70
C CYS A 201 -25.11 -11.24 -7.68
N SER A 202 -24.96 -11.61 -8.96
CA SER A 202 -25.96 -11.42 -10.02
C SER A 202 -27.27 -12.19 -9.81
N GLU A 203 -27.30 -13.17 -8.89
CA GLU A 203 -28.45 -14.02 -8.60
C GLU A 203 -28.69 -14.18 -7.09
N ASN A 204 -28.07 -13.33 -6.27
CA ASN A 204 -28.18 -13.41 -4.82
C ASN A 204 -29.39 -12.59 -4.31
N PRO A 205 -30.49 -13.24 -3.88
CA PRO A 205 -31.69 -12.53 -3.44
C PRO A 205 -31.46 -11.72 -2.16
N LYS A 206 -30.55 -12.13 -1.27
CA LYS A 206 -30.21 -11.36 -0.07
C LYS A 206 -29.61 -10.00 -0.45
N VAL A 207 -28.70 -10.00 -1.43
CA VAL A 207 -28.02 -8.78 -1.88
C VAL A 207 -28.95 -7.89 -2.72
N LEU A 208 -29.56 -8.44 -3.78
CA LEU A 208 -30.31 -7.63 -4.76
C LEU A 208 -31.75 -7.34 -4.33
N LYS A 209 -32.45 -8.30 -3.73
CA LYS A 209 -33.86 -8.17 -3.39
C LYS A 209 -34.07 -7.69 -1.96
N GLU A 210 -33.46 -8.36 -0.99
CA GLU A 210 -33.70 -8.07 0.43
C GLU A 210 -32.99 -6.79 0.87
N THR A 211 -31.68 -6.65 0.61
CA THR A 211 -30.92 -5.44 0.98
C THR A 211 -31.21 -4.28 0.04
N LEU A 212 -30.87 -4.38 -1.25
CA LEU A 212 -30.90 -3.23 -2.16
C LEU A 212 -32.33 -2.71 -2.43
N ARG A 213 -33.27 -3.59 -2.79
CA ARG A 213 -34.65 -3.17 -3.10
C ARG A 213 -35.58 -3.17 -1.88
N GLY A 214 -35.38 -4.08 -0.93
CA GLY A 214 -36.22 -4.22 0.26
C GLY A 214 -35.87 -3.22 1.34
N GLU A 215 -34.66 -3.35 1.90
CA GLU A 215 -34.19 -2.54 3.02
C GLU A 215 -33.88 -1.10 2.61
N TRP A 216 -33.12 -0.91 1.53
CA TRP A 216 -32.73 0.42 1.04
C TRP A 216 -33.78 1.06 0.15
N GLY A 217 -34.78 0.31 -0.32
CA GLY A 217 -35.88 0.85 -1.12
C GLY A 217 -35.45 1.45 -2.46
N TRP A 218 -34.27 1.09 -2.97
CA TRP A 218 -33.72 1.64 -4.21
C TRP A 218 -34.45 1.05 -5.44
N LYS A 219 -34.65 1.90 -6.46
CA LYS A 219 -35.55 1.60 -7.60
C LYS A 219 -34.89 1.63 -8.97
N GLY A 220 -33.58 1.85 -9.06
CA GLY A 220 -32.90 1.90 -10.36
C GLY A 220 -32.68 0.53 -11.00
N THR A 221 -31.77 0.51 -11.98
CA THR A 221 -31.48 -0.66 -12.83
C THR A 221 -30.24 -1.42 -12.36
N VAL A 222 -30.38 -2.74 -12.16
CA VAL A 222 -29.23 -3.63 -11.88
C VAL A 222 -28.79 -4.28 -13.18
N MET A 223 -27.54 -4.09 -13.57
CA MET A 223 -26.91 -4.80 -14.68
C MET A 223 -25.85 -5.78 -14.19
N SER A 224 -25.57 -6.83 -14.97
CA SER A 224 -24.43 -7.69 -14.71
C SER A 224 -23.13 -6.98 -15.08
N ASP A 225 -22.02 -7.38 -14.45
CA ASP A 225 -20.72 -7.21 -15.09
C ASP A 225 -20.67 -8.02 -16.42
N TRP A 226 -19.66 -7.80 -17.26
CA TRP A 226 -19.55 -8.41 -18.57
C TRP A 226 -19.40 -9.93 -18.47
N PHE A 227 -20.41 -10.65 -18.95
CA PHE A 227 -20.56 -12.10 -18.79
C PHE A 227 -20.80 -12.57 -17.35
N GLY A 228 -21.00 -11.66 -16.40
CA GLY A 228 -21.27 -11.92 -14.99
C GLY A 228 -22.72 -12.31 -14.69
N THR A 229 -23.37 -13.04 -15.61
CA THR A 229 -24.68 -13.67 -15.40
C THR A 229 -24.48 -15.19 -15.44
N TYR A 230 -25.00 -15.91 -14.45
CA TYR A 230 -24.72 -17.34 -14.26
C TYR A 230 -25.96 -18.24 -14.27
N SER A 231 -27.14 -17.64 -14.40
CA SER A 231 -28.42 -18.34 -14.47
C SER A 231 -29.47 -17.53 -15.21
N THR A 232 -30.55 -18.20 -15.61
CA THR A 232 -31.72 -17.54 -16.22
C THR A 232 -32.78 -17.22 -15.17
N THR A 233 -33.23 -18.21 -14.40
CA THR A 233 -34.41 -18.07 -13.53
C THR A 233 -34.03 -17.35 -12.24
N GLU A 234 -32.96 -17.80 -11.60
CA GLU A 234 -32.48 -17.31 -10.30
C GLU A 234 -32.07 -15.84 -10.39
N ALA A 235 -31.31 -15.46 -11.42
CA ALA A 235 -30.96 -14.06 -11.68
C ALA A 235 -32.18 -13.15 -11.90
N ALA A 236 -33.18 -13.60 -12.67
CA ALA A 236 -34.41 -12.84 -12.91
C ALA A 236 -35.25 -12.66 -11.62
N LEU A 237 -35.34 -13.71 -10.80
CA LEU A 237 -36.04 -13.70 -9.51
C LEU A 237 -35.33 -12.86 -8.44
N ALA A 238 -34.00 -12.84 -8.45
CA ALA A 238 -33.18 -12.03 -7.54
C ALA A 238 -33.24 -10.54 -7.85
N GLY A 239 -33.54 -10.16 -9.10
CA GLY A 239 -33.76 -8.76 -9.50
C GLY A 239 -32.67 -8.15 -10.38
N LEU A 240 -31.89 -8.98 -11.09
CA LEU A 240 -30.99 -8.54 -12.15
C LEU A 240 -31.81 -8.09 -13.36
N ASP A 241 -31.69 -6.84 -13.79
CA ASP A 241 -32.54 -6.25 -14.84
C ASP A 241 -31.90 -6.34 -16.23
N LEU A 242 -30.57 -6.20 -16.35
CA LEU A 242 -29.85 -6.23 -17.62
C LEU A 242 -28.67 -7.22 -17.61
N GLU A 243 -28.63 -8.16 -18.56
CA GLU A 243 -27.45 -8.99 -18.86
C GLU A 243 -26.54 -8.24 -19.85
N MET A 244 -25.27 -8.11 -19.51
CA MET A 244 -24.23 -7.58 -20.39
C MET A 244 -23.08 -8.59 -20.55
N PRO A 245 -22.41 -8.63 -21.71
CA PRO A 245 -22.78 -7.98 -22.97
C PRO A 245 -23.84 -8.77 -23.76
N GLY A 246 -24.25 -8.22 -24.89
CA GLY A 246 -24.94 -8.95 -25.96
C GLY A 246 -24.01 -9.65 -26.96
N PRO A 247 -24.53 -10.59 -27.78
CA PRO A 247 -25.88 -11.14 -27.69
C PRO A 247 -26.05 -12.03 -26.45
N THR A 248 -27.27 -12.07 -25.92
CA THR A 248 -27.61 -12.78 -24.68
C THR A 248 -27.24 -14.27 -24.71
N LYS A 249 -26.75 -14.78 -23.57
CA LYS A 249 -26.62 -16.23 -23.31
C LYS A 249 -27.81 -16.75 -22.49
N TRP A 250 -28.27 -15.96 -21.51
CA TRP A 250 -29.21 -16.45 -20.47
C TRP A 250 -30.64 -15.96 -20.64
N ARG A 251 -30.85 -14.88 -21.38
CA ARG A 251 -32.10 -14.13 -21.47
C ARG A 251 -32.72 -14.13 -22.86
N GLY A 252 -32.35 -15.10 -23.68
CA GLY A 252 -33.04 -15.40 -24.94
C GLY A 252 -34.19 -16.39 -24.76
N GLU A 253 -34.19 -17.45 -25.57
CA GLU A 253 -35.21 -18.49 -25.57
C GLU A 253 -35.40 -19.19 -24.21
N ILE A 254 -34.33 -19.30 -23.42
CA ILE A 254 -34.37 -19.94 -22.09
C ILE A 254 -35.28 -19.15 -21.14
N LEU A 255 -35.17 -17.81 -21.13
CA LEU A 255 -36.03 -16.96 -20.29
C LEU A 255 -37.47 -16.95 -20.80
N MET A 256 -37.67 -16.97 -22.12
CA MET A 256 -38.99 -17.11 -22.73
C MET A 256 -39.69 -18.38 -22.23
N GLN A 257 -38.98 -19.51 -22.24
CA GLN A 257 -39.50 -20.77 -21.75
C GLN A 257 -39.78 -20.72 -20.24
N ALA A 258 -38.88 -20.15 -19.45
CA ALA A 258 -39.05 -20.02 -18.00
C ALA A 258 -40.31 -19.21 -17.63
N VAL A 259 -40.60 -18.13 -18.38
CA VAL A 259 -41.84 -17.35 -18.23
C VAL A 259 -43.05 -18.15 -18.70
N GLY A 260 -42.96 -18.81 -19.86
CA GLY A 260 -44.04 -19.65 -20.41
C GLY A 260 -44.44 -20.82 -19.51
N THR A 261 -43.52 -21.36 -18.72
CA THR A 261 -43.78 -22.43 -17.74
C THR A 261 -44.09 -21.90 -16.32
N GLY A 262 -44.11 -20.58 -16.11
CA GLY A 262 -44.35 -19.97 -14.80
C GLY A 262 -43.20 -20.09 -13.79
N LYS A 263 -41.99 -20.50 -14.21
CA LYS A 263 -40.79 -20.50 -13.35
C LYS A 263 -40.34 -19.08 -13.02
N VAL A 264 -40.47 -18.17 -14.01
CA VAL A 264 -40.40 -16.73 -13.79
C VAL A 264 -41.82 -16.18 -13.92
N PRO A 265 -42.45 -15.73 -12.82
CA PRO A 265 -43.79 -15.16 -12.88
C PRO A 265 -43.84 -13.92 -13.78
N GLN A 266 -44.97 -13.69 -14.46
CA GLN A 266 -45.13 -12.56 -15.38
C GLN A 266 -44.81 -11.21 -14.73
N HIS A 267 -45.20 -10.99 -13.47
CA HIS A 267 -44.93 -9.73 -12.78
C HIS A 267 -43.42 -9.49 -12.57
N ILE A 268 -42.62 -10.56 -12.41
CA ILE A 268 -41.15 -10.44 -12.31
C ILE A 268 -40.59 -9.96 -13.65
N LEU A 269 -41.01 -10.55 -14.78
CA LEU A 269 -40.63 -10.08 -16.11
C LEU A 269 -41.01 -8.59 -16.30
N ASP A 270 -42.23 -8.23 -15.89
CA ASP A 270 -42.73 -6.85 -16.01
C ASP A 270 -41.92 -5.87 -15.15
N GLU A 271 -41.47 -6.27 -13.96
CA GLU A 271 -40.58 -5.45 -13.12
C GLU A 271 -39.20 -5.26 -13.73
N ARG A 272 -38.57 -6.31 -14.28
CA ARG A 272 -37.26 -6.18 -14.94
C ARG A 272 -37.36 -5.25 -16.17
N ALA A 273 -38.42 -5.40 -16.96
CA ALA A 273 -38.67 -4.54 -18.11
C ALA A 273 -38.96 -3.09 -17.69
N ARG A 274 -39.73 -2.88 -16.60
CA ARG A 274 -39.99 -1.54 -16.03
C ARG A 274 -38.68 -0.83 -15.67
N ALA A 275 -37.75 -1.51 -14.99
CA ALA A 275 -36.47 -0.91 -14.62
C ALA A 275 -35.68 -0.41 -15.85
N MET A 276 -35.74 -1.15 -16.98
CA MET A 276 -35.12 -0.71 -18.24
C MET A 276 -35.82 0.51 -18.86
N LEU A 277 -37.16 0.55 -18.82
CA LEU A 277 -37.92 1.70 -19.30
C LEU A 277 -37.68 2.96 -18.44
N GLU A 278 -37.51 2.80 -17.13
CA GLU A 278 -37.14 3.88 -16.21
C GLU A 278 -35.72 4.40 -16.46
N LEU A 279 -34.78 3.52 -16.81
CA LEU A 279 -33.43 3.92 -17.23
C LEU A 279 -33.47 4.76 -18.51
N VAL A 280 -34.27 4.34 -19.51
CA VAL A 280 -34.48 5.10 -20.75
C VAL A 280 -34.99 6.50 -20.46
N ASN A 281 -36.00 6.63 -19.58
CA ASN A 281 -36.49 7.94 -19.15
C ASN A 281 -35.44 8.77 -18.42
N SER A 282 -34.65 8.15 -17.55
CA SER A 282 -33.58 8.84 -16.83
C SER A 282 -32.52 9.38 -17.79
N CYS A 283 -32.13 8.59 -18.79
CA CYS A 283 -31.14 8.98 -19.80
C CYS A 283 -31.67 10.00 -20.81
N ALA A 284 -33.00 10.19 -20.92
CA ALA A 284 -33.58 11.18 -21.83
C ALA A 284 -33.11 12.61 -21.52
N ALA A 285 -32.79 12.90 -20.24
CA ALA A 285 -32.29 14.18 -19.78
C ALA A 285 -30.91 14.56 -20.37
N SER A 286 -30.08 13.57 -20.74
CA SER A 286 -28.77 13.81 -21.35
C SER A 286 -28.84 14.49 -22.73
N GLY A 287 -30.00 14.43 -23.40
CA GLY A 287 -30.17 14.95 -24.76
C GLY A 287 -29.40 14.19 -25.84
N ILE A 288 -28.71 13.09 -25.50
CA ILE A 288 -27.89 12.32 -26.43
C ILE A 288 -28.79 11.63 -27.48
N PRO A 289 -28.49 11.77 -28.78
CA PRO A 289 -29.16 10.99 -29.82
C PRO A 289 -28.75 9.51 -29.80
N GLU A 290 -29.69 8.63 -30.16
CA GLU A 290 -29.36 7.22 -30.44
C GLU A 290 -28.26 7.14 -31.53
N ASN A 291 -27.28 6.26 -31.34
CA ASN A 291 -26.13 6.11 -32.24
C ASN A 291 -25.33 7.40 -32.49
N ALA A 292 -25.31 8.34 -31.53
CA ALA A 292 -24.50 9.54 -31.62
C ALA A 292 -23.04 9.22 -31.97
N GLU A 293 -22.45 10.05 -32.82
CA GLU A 293 -21.03 9.97 -33.16
C GLU A 293 -20.16 10.22 -31.92
N GLU A 294 -19.12 9.41 -31.73
CA GLU A 294 -18.13 9.65 -30.69
C GLU A 294 -17.20 10.79 -31.08
N LYS A 295 -16.98 11.72 -30.14
CA LYS A 295 -16.15 12.90 -30.32
C LYS A 295 -15.12 13.04 -29.20
N THR A 296 -14.08 13.79 -29.52
CA THR A 296 -13.05 14.26 -28.58
C THR A 296 -13.42 15.66 -28.08
N ARG A 297 -13.32 15.90 -26.78
CA ARG A 297 -13.62 17.18 -26.11
C ARG A 297 -12.36 17.71 -25.40
N ASN A 298 -11.23 17.69 -26.10
CA ASN A 298 -9.96 18.19 -25.57
C ASN A 298 -9.98 19.72 -25.46
N THR A 299 -10.32 20.26 -24.28
CA THR A 299 -10.36 21.71 -24.02
C THR A 299 -9.36 22.14 -22.93
N PRO A 300 -8.88 23.39 -22.95
CA PRO A 300 -8.01 23.93 -21.89
C PRO A 300 -8.63 23.88 -20.49
N GLU A 301 -9.95 24.02 -20.36
CA GLU A 301 -10.65 23.99 -19.08
C GLU A 301 -10.63 22.57 -18.48
N THR A 302 -10.85 21.55 -19.32
CA THR A 302 -10.69 20.15 -18.89
C THR A 302 -9.25 19.86 -18.49
N ALA A 303 -8.27 20.33 -19.26
CA ALA A 303 -6.85 20.20 -18.89
C ALA A 303 -6.55 20.86 -17.53
N ALA A 304 -7.04 22.09 -17.31
CA ALA A 304 -6.85 22.80 -16.05
C ALA A 304 -7.49 22.06 -14.85
N LEU A 305 -8.68 21.49 -15.03
CA LEU A 305 -9.32 20.69 -13.99
C LEU A 305 -8.54 19.40 -13.72
N LEU A 306 -8.13 18.66 -14.75
CA LEU A 306 -7.34 17.43 -14.59
C LEU A 306 -6.02 17.70 -13.87
N ARG A 307 -5.35 18.80 -14.19
CA ARG A 307 -4.13 19.26 -13.51
C ARG A 307 -4.39 19.61 -12.05
N LYS A 308 -5.49 20.32 -11.75
CA LYS A 308 -5.93 20.63 -10.38
C LYS A 308 -6.18 19.36 -9.57
N ILE A 309 -6.97 18.41 -10.11
CA ILE A 309 -7.24 17.14 -9.43
C ILE A 309 -5.94 16.35 -9.23
N GLY A 310 -5.06 16.32 -10.23
CA GLY A 310 -3.73 15.71 -10.12
C GLY A 310 -2.92 16.32 -8.97
N GLY A 311 -2.81 17.65 -8.91
CA GLY A 311 -2.10 18.36 -7.84
C GLY A 311 -2.70 18.11 -6.45
N ASP A 312 -4.03 18.16 -6.35
CA ASP A 312 -4.78 17.94 -5.09
C ASP A 312 -4.85 16.46 -4.67
N SER A 313 -4.36 15.53 -5.51
CA SER A 313 -4.26 14.09 -5.21
C SER A 313 -2.87 13.66 -4.73
N ILE A 314 -1.81 14.41 -5.06
CA ILE A 314 -0.43 14.05 -4.70
C ILE A 314 -0.23 14.21 -3.19
N VAL A 315 0.16 13.12 -2.53
CA VAL A 315 0.41 13.10 -1.09
C VAL A 315 1.88 13.36 -0.82
N LEU A 316 2.20 14.40 -0.06
CA LEU A 316 3.54 14.62 0.47
C LEU A 316 3.74 13.71 1.69
N MET A 317 4.54 12.66 1.53
CA MET A 317 4.72 11.63 2.55
C MET A 317 5.85 12.00 3.52
N LYS A 318 6.91 12.60 3.01
CA LYS A 318 8.11 13.03 3.75
C LYS A 318 8.73 14.27 3.07
N ASN A 319 9.29 15.22 3.82
CA ASN A 319 9.96 16.40 3.25
C ASN A 319 11.09 16.97 4.13
N GLU A 320 12.33 16.93 3.63
CA GLU A 320 13.56 17.40 4.28
C GLU A 320 14.62 18.01 3.26
N GLY A 321 14.30 18.91 2.30
CA GLY A 321 15.26 19.69 1.41
C GLY A 321 14.94 19.86 -0.13
N ASP A 322 15.78 20.52 -1.00
CA ASP A 322 15.48 21.06 -2.42
C ASP A 322 16.37 20.61 -3.68
N THR A 323 15.95 20.71 -5.02
CA THR A 323 15.75 19.67 -6.19
C THR A 323 16.47 19.47 -7.63
N LEU A 324 16.70 18.21 -8.19
CA LEU A 324 17.00 17.68 -9.63
C LEU A 324 16.21 16.34 -9.98
N ILE A 325 16.44 15.50 -11.06
CA ILE A 325 15.61 14.31 -11.54
C ILE A 325 16.38 13.09 -12.15
N ILE A 326 15.93 11.84 -11.90
CA ILE A 326 16.40 10.50 -12.37
C ILE A 326 15.21 9.46 -12.39
N GLY A 327 15.24 8.37 -13.16
CA GLY A 327 14.42 7.14 -12.88
C GLY A 327 13.44 6.65 -13.98
N PRO A 328 12.99 5.38 -13.92
CA PRO A 328 12.28 4.69 -15.01
C PRO A 328 10.96 5.33 -15.42
N ASN A 329 10.21 5.86 -14.45
CA ASN A 329 8.91 6.46 -14.73
C ASN A 329 9.04 7.93 -15.16
N ALA A 330 10.25 8.51 -15.23
CA ALA A 330 10.39 9.92 -15.57
C ALA A 330 9.95 10.20 -17.02
N LYS A 331 10.35 9.35 -17.98
CA LYS A 331 9.99 9.49 -19.41
C LYS A 331 8.84 8.59 -19.85
N VAL A 332 8.14 7.95 -18.90
CA VAL A 332 6.93 7.17 -19.15
C VAL A 332 5.77 7.85 -18.44
N ALA A 333 4.74 8.24 -19.17
CA ALA A 333 3.53 8.73 -18.54
C ALA A 333 2.75 7.54 -17.95
N THR A 334 2.90 7.32 -16.64
CA THR A 334 2.09 6.32 -15.93
C THR A 334 0.80 6.97 -15.42
N TYR A 335 -0.22 7.05 -16.28
CA TYR A 335 -1.41 7.87 -16.05
C TYR A 335 -2.70 7.11 -15.73
N HIS A 336 -2.73 5.78 -15.91
CA HIS A 336 -3.84 4.90 -15.49
C HIS A 336 -3.34 3.49 -15.11
N GLY A 337 -4.17 2.71 -14.41
CA GLY A 337 -3.98 1.26 -14.27
C GLY A 337 -4.57 0.47 -15.46
N GLY A 338 -4.33 -0.83 -15.53
CA GLY A 338 -4.76 -1.69 -16.64
C GLY A 338 -6.23 -2.12 -16.57
N GLY A 339 -6.79 -2.59 -17.69
CA GLY A 339 -8.13 -3.17 -17.76
C GLY A 339 -9.22 -2.22 -18.27
N SER A 340 -10.47 -2.46 -17.86
CA SER A 340 -11.66 -1.67 -18.27
C SER A 340 -11.60 -0.20 -17.88
N ALA A 341 -10.80 0.20 -16.88
CA ALA A 341 -10.57 1.60 -16.55
C ALA A 341 -9.58 2.31 -17.50
N SER A 342 -8.86 1.57 -18.36
CA SER A 342 -7.95 2.18 -19.32
C SER A 342 -8.69 2.78 -20.51
N LEU A 343 -8.13 3.86 -21.07
CA LEU A 343 -8.66 4.54 -22.25
C LEU A 343 -7.56 5.21 -23.08
N ALA A 344 -7.89 5.56 -24.32
CA ALA A 344 -7.04 6.41 -25.15
C ALA A 344 -7.14 7.86 -24.66
N ALA A 345 -6.13 8.37 -23.96
CA ALA A 345 -6.14 9.74 -23.48
C ALA A 345 -5.90 10.74 -24.63
N TYR A 346 -6.36 11.99 -24.49
CA TYR A 346 -6.00 13.07 -25.43
C TYR A 346 -4.49 13.22 -25.61
N TYR A 347 -3.78 13.10 -24.50
CA TYR A 347 -2.33 13.12 -24.35
C TYR A 347 -2.04 12.64 -22.91
N ALA A 348 -0.78 12.35 -22.61
CA ALA A 348 -0.34 12.16 -21.25
C ALA A 348 1.04 12.79 -21.08
N VAL A 349 1.18 13.72 -20.12
CA VAL A 349 2.44 14.43 -19.87
C VAL A 349 3.32 13.58 -18.97
N THR A 350 4.55 13.30 -19.40
CA THR A 350 5.52 12.55 -18.58
C THR A 350 6.03 13.41 -17.42
N PRO A 351 6.42 12.82 -16.27
CA PRO A 351 7.07 13.58 -15.20
C PRO A 351 8.28 14.39 -15.69
N PHE A 352 9.10 13.83 -16.59
CA PHE A 352 10.24 14.50 -17.19
C PHE A 352 9.82 15.74 -17.98
N ASP A 353 8.80 15.66 -18.83
CA ASP A 353 8.32 16.81 -19.61
C ASP A 353 7.72 17.89 -18.72
N GLY A 354 6.90 17.48 -17.74
CA GLY A 354 6.30 18.40 -16.77
C GLY A 354 7.35 19.18 -15.99
N ILE A 355 8.37 18.48 -15.46
CA ILE A 355 9.45 19.14 -14.72
C ILE A 355 10.35 19.96 -15.64
N SER A 356 10.70 19.44 -16.81
CA SER A 356 11.53 20.16 -17.80
C SER A 356 10.88 21.49 -18.20
N SER A 357 9.54 21.54 -18.26
CA SER A 357 8.79 22.78 -18.54
C SER A 357 8.97 23.88 -17.48
N LYS A 358 9.38 23.53 -16.26
CA LYS A 358 9.65 24.45 -15.15
C LYS A 358 11.10 24.94 -15.11
N LEU A 359 12.00 24.31 -15.88
CA LEU A 359 13.43 24.59 -15.88
C LEU A 359 13.82 25.46 -17.09
N LYS A 360 14.93 26.20 -16.96
CA LYS A 360 15.48 27.02 -18.07
C LYS A 360 16.17 26.18 -19.13
N GLU A 361 16.72 25.05 -18.72
CA GLU A 361 17.44 24.08 -19.55
C GLU A 361 16.92 22.68 -19.20
N SER A 362 16.97 21.76 -20.15
CA SER A 362 16.55 20.38 -19.92
C SER A 362 17.44 19.73 -18.85
N PRO A 363 16.87 19.03 -17.87
CA PRO A 363 17.64 18.34 -16.86
C PRO A 363 18.35 17.12 -17.46
N ASP A 364 19.49 16.76 -16.89
CA ASP A 364 20.13 15.49 -17.19
C ASP A 364 19.20 14.32 -16.88
N TYR A 365 19.32 13.24 -17.65
CA TYR A 365 18.45 12.07 -17.52
C TYR A 365 19.20 10.77 -17.78
N THR A 366 18.87 9.78 -16.96
CA THR A 366 19.22 8.36 -17.12
C THR A 366 18.01 7.54 -16.68
N VAL A 367 17.81 6.38 -17.31
CA VAL A 367 16.71 5.48 -16.95
C VAL A 367 16.94 4.82 -15.58
N GLY A 368 18.21 4.63 -15.19
CA GLY A 368 18.61 3.97 -13.94
C GLY A 368 18.37 2.45 -13.95
N CYS A 369 17.14 2.02 -14.21
CA CYS A 369 16.79 0.62 -14.44
C CYS A 369 15.43 0.54 -15.14
N TYR A 370 15.12 -0.57 -15.84
CA TYR A 370 13.76 -0.80 -16.33
C TYR A 370 12.84 -1.41 -15.25
N ALA A 371 11.57 -1.04 -15.34
CA ALA A 371 10.51 -1.39 -14.38
C ALA A 371 9.31 -2.10 -15.02
N HIS A 372 9.34 -2.33 -16.34
CA HIS A 372 8.22 -2.87 -17.08
C HIS A 372 8.07 -4.37 -16.84
N LYS A 373 6.83 -4.88 -16.78
CA LYS A 373 6.57 -6.33 -16.74
C LYS A 373 6.63 -6.93 -18.14
N GLU A 374 5.94 -6.28 -19.07
CA GLU A 374 5.99 -6.53 -20.51
C GLU A 374 6.76 -5.40 -21.18
N LEU A 375 7.42 -5.65 -22.33
CA LEU A 375 8.23 -4.64 -22.99
C LEU A 375 7.39 -3.38 -23.33
N PRO A 376 7.92 -2.16 -23.16
CA PRO A 376 7.19 -0.92 -23.45
C PRO A 376 6.65 -0.89 -24.88
N LEU A 377 5.48 -0.30 -25.09
CA LEU A 377 4.85 -0.23 -26.41
C LEU A 377 5.72 0.56 -27.40
N LEU A 378 5.95 -0.01 -28.59
CA LEU A 378 6.78 0.61 -29.62
C LEU A 378 6.10 1.75 -30.37
N GLY A 379 4.77 1.84 -30.38
CA GLY A 379 4.03 2.75 -31.26
C GLY A 379 4.53 4.20 -31.27
N VAL A 380 4.82 4.77 -30.09
CA VAL A 380 5.33 6.16 -29.98
C VAL A 380 6.75 6.35 -30.53
N GLN A 381 7.53 5.27 -30.66
CA GLN A 381 8.90 5.25 -31.21
C GLN A 381 8.93 4.96 -32.72
N LEU A 382 7.80 4.55 -33.30
CA LEU A 382 7.70 4.18 -34.71
C LEU A 382 7.15 5.32 -35.55
N LYS A 383 7.57 5.35 -36.82
CA LYS A 383 7.02 6.21 -37.85
C LYS A 383 6.43 5.38 -38.98
N THR A 384 5.25 5.74 -39.45
CA THR A 384 4.71 5.17 -40.69
C THR A 384 5.56 5.56 -41.90
N VAL A 385 5.33 4.92 -43.06
CA VAL A 385 6.04 5.24 -44.31
C VAL A 385 5.84 6.70 -44.73
N ASP A 386 4.69 7.29 -44.42
CA ASP A 386 4.38 8.71 -44.65
C ASP A 386 4.82 9.65 -43.50
N GLY A 387 5.58 9.14 -42.52
CA GLY A 387 6.24 9.93 -41.48
C GLY A 387 5.38 10.30 -40.27
N LYS A 388 4.16 9.75 -40.15
CA LYS A 388 3.30 9.95 -38.97
C LYS A 388 3.78 9.08 -37.81
N ASN A 389 3.49 9.48 -36.58
CA ASN A 389 3.76 8.64 -35.40
C ASN A 389 2.93 7.35 -35.46
N GLY A 390 3.53 6.22 -35.07
CA GLY A 390 2.84 4.94 -34.98
C GLY A 390 3.14 3.97 -36.12
N VAL A 391 2.17 3.09 -36.35
CA VAL A 391 2.22 1.98 -37.30
C VAL A 391 1.07 2.02 -38.29
N THR A 392 1.26 1.38 -39.44
CA THR A 392 0.20 1.11 -40.42
C THR A 392 -0.30 -0.31 -40.23
N PHE A 393 -1.59 -0.47 -39.91
CA PHE A 393 -2.30 -1.74 -39.86
C PHE A 393 -3.02 -1.98 -41.19
N LYS A 394 -2.68 -3.06 -41.89
CA LYS A 394 -3.28 -3.45 -43.17
C LYS A 394 -3.97 -4.79 -42.99
N ALA A 395 -5.30 -4.86 -43.15
CA ALA A 395 -6.05 -6.10 -43.04
C ALA A 395 -6.24 -6.79 -44.40
N TYR A 396 -6.26 -8.12 -44.42
CA TYR A 396 -6.34 -8.96 -45.61
C TYR A 396 -7.28 -10.15 -45.40
N ASN A 397 -7.95 -10.60 -46.48
CA ASN A 397 -8.65 -11.89 -46.49
C ASN A 397 -7.69 -13.06 -46.77
N GLU A 398 -6.59 -12.80 -47.46
CA GLU A 398 -5.61 -13.79 -47.89
C GLU A 398 -4.40 -13.87 -46.95
N SER A 399 -3.91 -15.10 -46.73
CA SER A 399 -2.71 -15.40 -45.95
C SER A 399 -1.47 -14.67 -46.50
N PRO A 400 -0.45 -14.36 -45.65
CA PRO A 400 0.84 -13.82 -46.10
C PRO A 400 1.54 -14.65 -47.19
N SER A 401 1.22 -15.93 -47.32
CA SER A 401 1.76 -16.81 -48.37
C SER A 401 1.26 -16.49 -49.79
N VAL A 402 0.16 -15.73 -49.93
CA VAL A 402 -0.40 -15.32 -51.23
C VAL A 402 0.34 -14.09 -51.74
N LYS A 403 1.03 -14.23 -52.87
CA LYS A 403 1.69 -13.11 -53.56
C LYS A 403 0.65 -12.08 -54.03
N ASP A 404 1.01 -10.80 -53.94
CA ASP A 404 0.20 -9.66 -54.40
C ASP A 404 -1.20 -9.55 -53.77
N ARG A 405 -1.36 -10.00 -52.52
CA ARG A 405 -2.62 -9.84 -51.76
C ARG A 405 -2.99 -8.36 -51.61
N THR A 406 -4.28 -8.07 -51.70
CA THR A 406 -4.82 -6.71 -51.62
C THR A 406 -5.35 -6.41 -50.23
N ALA A 407 -4.88 -5.31 -49.61
CA ALA A 407 -5.41 -4.89 -48.32
C ALA A 407 -6.87 -4.47 -48.47
N VAL A 408 -7.75 -5.03 -47.63
CA VAL A 408 -9.16 -4.65 -47.60
C VAL A 408 -9.40 -3.43 -46.71
N ASP A 409 -8.48 -3.16 -45.79
CA ASP A 409 -8.50 -2.04 -44.86
C ASP A 409 -7.07 -1.59 -44.55
N VAL A 410 -6.88 -0.28 -44.35
CA VAL A 410 -5.58 0.32 -44.03
C VAL A 410 -5.80 1.45 -43.02
N ILE A 411 -5.20 1.32 -41.84
CA ILE A 411 -5.40 2.23 -40.71
C ILE A 411 -4.04 2.66 -40.15
N THR A 412 -3.88 3.94 -39.85
CA THR A 412 -2.73 4.45 -39.07
C THR A 412 -3.08 4.44 -37.58
N LEU A 413 -2.22 3.88 -36.75
CA LEU A 413 -2.43 3.70 -35.31
C LEU A 413 -1.20 4.15 -34.53
N GLU A 414 -1.41 4.94 -33.48
CA GLU A 414 -0.29 5.42 -32.64
C GLU A 414 0.12 4.41 -31.56
N LYS A 415 -0.82 3.60 -31.06
CA LYS A 415 -0.54 2.54 -30.08
C LYS A 415 -0.18 1.24 -30.78
N THR A 416 0.48 0.33 -30.07
CA THR A 416 0.80 -1.03 -30.54
C THR A 416 0.28 -2.12 -29.61
N ASP A 417 -0.85 -1.83 -28.94
CA ASP A 417 -1.62 -2.80 -28.16
C ASP A 417 -3.05 -2.86 -28.74
N PHE A 418 -3.36 -3.96 -29.43
CA PHE A 418 -4.54 -4.10 -30.27
C PHE A 418 -5.44 -5.20 -29.73
N LEU A 419 -6.48 -4.81 -28.98
CA LEU A 419 -7.56 -5.70 -28.60
C LEU A 419 -8.68 -5.61 -29.65
N LEU A 420 -8.77 -6.58 -30.57
CA LEU A 420 -9.63 -6.51 -31.77
C LEU A 420 -11.05 -7.04 -31.54
N VAL A 421 -11.54 -7.04 -30.30
CA VAL A 421 -12.89 -7.50 -29.95
C VAL A 421 -13.99 -6.74 -30.70
N ASP A 422 -13.74 -5.47 -30.98
CA ASP A 422 -14.64 -4.51 -31.62
C ASP A 422 -14.22 -4.13 -33.04
N TYR A 423 -13.13 -4.73 -33.57
CA TYR A 423 -12.70 -4.47 -34.94
C TYR A 423 -13.71 -5.05 -35.95
N LYS A 424 -14.26 -4.19 -36.80
CA LYS A 424 -15.23 -4.56 -37.85
C LYS A 424 -14.83 -3.92 -39.17
N CYS A 425 -14.72 -4.73 -40.21
CA CYS A 425 -14.55 -4.29 -41.60
C CYS A 425 -15.50 -5.07 -42.51
N SER A 426 -16.36 -4.38 -43.25
CA SER A 426 -17.39 -4.99 -44.11
C SER A 426 -16.83 -5.77 -45.30
N LYS A 427 -15.55 -5.58 -45.62
CA LYS A 427 -14.85 -6.27 -46.72
C LYS A 427 -14.17 -7.58 -46.26
N LEU A 428 -14.14 -7.86 -44.96
CA LEU A 428 -13.65 -9.14 -44.44
C LEU A 428 -14.68 -10.24 -44.69
N LYS A 429 -14.21 -11.40 -45.16
CA LYS A 429 -15.06 -12.55 -45.52
C LYS A 429 -15.46 -13.41 -44.31
N GLY A 430 -14.85 -13.22 -43.15
CA GLY A 430 -15.14 -13.97 -41.93
C GLY A 430 -14.25 -13.57 -40.75
N ALA A 431 -14.35 -14.34 -39.65
CA ALA A 431 -13.56 -14.10 -38.44
C ALA A 431 -12.06 -14.42 -38.62
N LEU A 432 -11.71 -15.31 -39.56
CA LEU A 432 -10.33 -15.56 -39.94
C LEU A 432 -9.89 -14.49 -40.94
N PHE A 433 -8.92 -13.67 -40.54
CA PHE A 433 -8.28 -12.68 -41.38
C PHE A 433 -6.82 -12.50 -40.96
N TYR A 434 -6.07 -11.77 -41.78
CA TYR A 434 -4.64 -11.53 -41.59
C TYR A 434 -4.38 -10.03 -41.54
N ALA A 435 -3.34 -9.60 -40.83
CA ALA A 435 -2.92 -8.21 -40.85
C ALA A 435 -1.39 -8.08 -40.92
N ASP A 436 -0.93 -7.09 -41.69
CA ASP A 436 0.45 -6.59 -41.60
C ASP A 436 0.45 -5.30 -40.80
N ILE A 437 1.32 -5.24 -39.79
CA ILE A 437 1.49 -4.07 -38.92
C ILE A 437 2.91 -3.57 -39.12
N GLU A 438 3.06 -2.37 -39.69
CA GLU A 438 4.35 -1.90 -40.20
C GLU A 438 4.70 -0.49 -39.71
N GLY A 439 5.97 -0.29 -39.34
CA GLY A 439 6.51 1.00 -38.97
C GLY A 439 8.04 1.02 -39.06
N ASN A 440 8.60 2.22 -39.18
CA ASN A 440 10.04 2.45 -39.24
C ASN A 440 10.54 2.92 -37.86
N PHE A 441 11.55 2.24 -37.33
CA PHE A 441 12.25 2.57 -36.10
C PHE A 441 13.62 3.16 -36.42
N THR A 442 13.98 4.32 -35.89
CA THR A 442 15.35 4.86 -36.01
C THR A 442 16.05 4.77 -34.68
N ALA A 443 17.15 4.02 -34.60
CA ALA A 443 17.87 3.84 -33.35
C ALA A 443 18.62 5.13 -32.94
N GLU A 444 18.47 5.55 -31.69
CA GLU A 444 19.14 6.76 -31.17
C GLU A 444 20.56 6.50 -30.66
N GLU A 445 20.88 5.23 -30.40
CA GLU A 445 22.14 4.74 -29.84
C GLU A 445 22.53 3.40 -30.45
N ASP A 446 23.82 3.04 -30.34
CA ASP A 446 24.32 1.71 -30.67
C ASP A 446 23.97 0.74 -29.54
N GLY A 447 23.53 -0.47 -29.87
CA GLY A 447 23.32 -1.52 -28.88
C GLY A 447 22.32 -2.58 -29.30
N ASP A 448 22.09 -3.54 -28.41
CA ASP A 448 21.06 -4.55 -28.60
C ASP A 448 19.69 -3.98 -28.26
N PHE A 449 18.70 -4.32 -29.08
CA PHE A 449 17.31 -3.93 -28.91
C PHE A 449 16.44 -5.18 -28.87
N GLU A 450 15.66 -5.31 -27.81
CA GLU A 450 14.75 -6.42 -27.58
C GLU A 450 13.34 -6.06 -28.07
N PHE A 451 12.70 -6.99 -28.78
CA PHE A 451 11.33 -6.91 -29.28
C PHE A 451 10.47 -7.97 -28.61
N GLY A 452 9.20 -7.64 -28.34
CA GLY A 452 8.23 -8.51 -27.68
C GLY A 452 6.92 -8.63 -28.45
N LEU A 453 6.33 -9.83 -28.44
CA LEU A 453 4.98 -10.12 -28.95
C LEU A 453 4.14 -10.92 -27.96
N CYS A 454 3.00 -10.36 -27.55
CA CYS A 454 1.87 -11.14 -26.99
C CYS A 454 0.78 -11.25 -28.05
N VAL A 455 0.13 -12.41 -28.19
CA VAL A 455 -0.92 -12.59 -29.20
C VAL A 455 -2.08 -13.47 -28.70
N TYR A 456 -3.30 -13.11 -29.10
CA TYR A 456 -4.45 -14.02 -29.18
C TYR A 456 -4.81 -14.17 -30.67
N GLY A 457 -4.50 -15.32 -31.26
CA GLY A 457 -4.32 -15.47 -32.70
C GLY A 457 -2.95 -16.10 -32.96
N THR A 458 -2.24 -15.69 -34.02
CA THR A 458 -0.80 -15.97 -34.20
C THR A 458 -0.07 -14.72 -34.70
N ALA A 459 1.22 -14.58 -34.38
CA ALA A 459 2.01 -13.45 -34.86
C ALA A 459 3.50 -13.77 -35.05
N LYS A 460 4.13 -13.11 -36.03
CA LYS A 460 5.59 -13.06 -36.22
C LYS A 460 6.08 -11.63 -36.36
N LEU A 461 7.21 -11.29 -35.76
CA LEU A 461 7.85 -9.98 -35.88
C LEU A 461 9.15 -10.09 -36.67
N PHE A 462 9.30 -9.21 -37.65
CA PHE A 462 10.45 -9.09 -38.51
C PHE A 462 11.09 -7.71 -38.38
N VAL A 463 12.41 -7.67 -38.46
CA VAL A 463 13.22 -6.45 -38.58
C VAL A 463 14.04 -6.55 -39.86
N ASP A 464 13.83 -5.64 -40.81
CA ASP A 464 14.42 -5.69 -42.16
C ASP A 464 14.29 -7.08 -42.80
N ASP A 465 13.06 -7.61 -42.79
CA ASP A 465 12.67 -8.94 -43.29
C ASP A 465 13.32 -10.15 -42.60
N LYS A 466 14.10 -9.93 -41.53
CA LYS A 466 14.64 -11.00 -40.68
C LYS A 466 13.69 -11.28 -39.53
N LEU A 467 13.28 -12.55 -39.38
CA LEU A 467 12.44 -12.99 -38.27
C LEU A 467 13.19 -12.80 -36.94
N VAL A 468 12.62 -12.02 -36.03
CA VAL A 468 13.17 -11.75 -34.69
C VAL A 468 12.34 -12.42 -33.60
N VAL A 469 11.01 -12.39 -33.70
CA VAL A 469 10.10 -13.05 -32.75
C VAL A 469 9.13 -13.98 -33.51
N ASP A 470 9.05 -15.24 -33.09
CA ASP A 470 8.08 -16.21 -33.61
C ASP A 470 7.10 -16.63 -32.52
N ASN A 471 5.90 -16.04 -32.57
CA ASN A 471 4.77 -16.40 -31.71
C ASN A 471 3.63 -17.03 -32.55
N GLU A 472 4.00 -17.78 -33.58
CA GLU A 472 3.12 -18.59 -34.41
C GLU A 472 3.46 -20.07 -34.29
N SER A 473 4.74 -20.44 -34.44
CA SER A 473 5.15 -21.84 -34.56
C SER A 473 4.89 -22.63 -33.28
N LYS A 474 5.20 -22.04 -32.12
CA LYS A 474 4.96 -22.59 -30.79
C LYS A 474 4.42 -21.47 -29.90
N GLN A 475 3.24 -21.67 -29.34
CA GLN A 475 2.59 -20.71 -28.45
C GLN A 475 2.60 -21.23 -27.01
N VAL A 476 2.85 -20.34 -26.06
CA VAL A 476 2.79 -20.63 -24.63
C VAL A 476 1.68 -19.78 -24.01
N GLN A 477 0.74 -20.44 -23.31
CA GLN A 477 -0.38 -19.77 -22.66
C GLN A 477 0.12 -18.75 -21.62
N GLY A 478 -0.35 -17.50 -21.72
CA GLY A 478 -0.09 -16.44 -20.76
C GLY A 478 -1.38 -15.89 -20.15
N THR A 479 -1.27 -14.71 -19.54
CA THR A 479 -2.40 -14.00 -18.89
C THR A 479 -2.91 -12.80 -19.70
N SER A 480 -2.23 -12.42 -20.79
CA SER A 480 -2.63 -11.29 -21.65
C SER A 480 -4.03 -11.49 -22.25
N PHE A 481 -4.72 -10.38 -22.53
CA PHE A 481 -6.03 -10.35 -23.19
C PHE A 481 -7.08 -11.22 -22.48
N PHE A 482 -7.30 -10.96 -21.19
CA PHE A 482 -8.25 -11.72 -20.35
C PHE A 482 -7.92 -13.23 -20.29
N GLY A 483 -6.62 -13.56 -20.26
CA GLY A 483 -6.16 -14.95 -20.24
C GLY A 483 -6.33 -15.71 -21.56
N CYS A 484 -6.66 -15.05 -22.67
CA CYS A 484 -6.78 -15.70 -23.99
C CYS A 484 -5.46 -15.68 -24.78
N GLY A 485 -4.54 -14.79 -24.41
CA GLY A 485 -3.29 -14.58 -25.11
C GLY A 485 -2.13 -15.45 -24.63
N THR A 486 -1.02 -15.31 -25.34
CA THR A 486 0.26 -15.91 -24.98
C THR A 486 0.99 -15.12 -23.89
N VAL A 487 2.08 -15.67 -23.36
CA VAL A 487 3.15 -14.87 -22.74
C VAL A 487 3.78 -13.94 -23.79
N GLU A 488 4.58 -12.96 -23.36
CA GLU A 488 5.40 -12.16 -24.27
C GLU A 488 6.60 -12.98 -24.75
N GLU A 489 6.57 -13.39 -26.02
CA GLU A 489 7.73 -13.98 -26.70
C GLU A 489 8.68 -12.86 -27.12
N LYS A 490 9.98 -13.07 -26.93
CA LYS A 490 10.99 -12.02 -27.11
C LYS A 490 12.10 -12.43 -28.09
N GLY A 491 12.71 -11.43 -28.71
CA GLY A 491 13.84 -11.60 -29.61
C GLY A 491 14.69 -10.34 -29.68
N ILE A 492 15.98 -10.51 -29.96
CA ILE A 492 16.97 -9.42 -29.91
C ILE A 492 17.55 -9.17 -31.29
N THR A 493 17.78 -7.89 -31.61
CA THR A 493 18.56 -7.48 -32.78
C THR A 493 19.55 -6.37 -32.39
N THR A 494 20.75 -6.41 -32.97
CA THR A 494 21.73 -5.33 -32.76
C THR A 494 21.43 -4.16 -33.69
N MET A 495 21.35 -2.97 -33.13
CA MET A 495 21.01 -1.73 -33.82
C MET A 495 22.15 -0.71 -33.78
N LYS A 496 22.21 0.14 -34.81
CA LYS A 496 23.20 1.19 -34.99
C LYS A 496 22.55 2.56 -34.97
N LYS A 497 23.16 3.48 -34.21
CA LYS A 497 22.72 4.86 -34.07
C LYS A 497 22.50 5.51 -35.43
N GLY A 498 21.35 6.15 -35.60
CA GLY A 498 20.93 6.86 -36.80
C GLY A 498 20.47 5.96 -37.95
N GLN A 499 20.58 4.63 -37.84
CA GLN A 499 20.03 3.71 -38.83
C GLN A 499 18.53 3.52 -38.59
N THR A 500 17.77 3.54 -39.69
CA THR A 500 16.34 3.23 -39.71
C THR A 500 16.13 1.76 -40.08
N TYR A 501 15.28 1.08 -39.33
CA TYR A 501 14.91 -0.32 -39.47
C TYR A 501 13.41 -0.44 -39.76
N HIS A 502 13.04 -1.31 -40.70
CA HIS A 502 11.65 -1.61 -40.98
C HIS A 502 11.16 -2.72 -40.04
N ILE A 503 10.18 -2.38 -39.19
CA ILE A 503 9.53 -3.31 -38.26
C ILE A 503 8.22 -3.77 -38.89
N LYS A 504 8.07 -5.07 -39.11
CA LYS A 504 6.84 -5.68 -39.63
C LYS A 504 6.35 -6.79 -38.71
N VAL A 505 5.09 -6.75 -38.31
CA VAL A 505 4.41 -7.85 -37.64
C VAL A 505 3.36 -8.44 -38.57
N GLU A 506 3.48 -9.74 -38.83
CA GLU A 506 2.47 -10.52 -39.54
C GLU A 506 1.55 -11.17 -38.50
N PHE A 507 0.29 -10.75 -38.46
CA PHE A 507 -0.73 -11.22 -37.51
C PHE A 507 -1.81 -12.03 -38.22
N THR A 508 -2.30 -13.08 -37.54
CA THR A 508 -3.51 -13.81 -37.93
C THR A 508 -4.49 -13.84 -36.76
N SER A 509 -5.77 -13.60 -37.03
CA SER A 509 -6.81 -13.44 -36.01
C SER A 509 -7.08 -14.71 -35.17
N ALA A 510 -7.92 -14.56 -34.14
CA ALA A 510 -8.21 -15.59 -33.13
C ALA A 510 -8.45 -17.02 -33.66
N PRO A 511 -9.13 -17.27 -34.80
CA PRO A 511 -9.35 -18.63 -35.30
C PRO A 511 -8.06 -19.41 -35.62
N ALA A 512 -6.93 -18.74 -35.77
CA ALA A 512 -5.62 -19.38 -35.97
C ALA A 512 -4.89 -19.73 -34.65
N CYS A 513 -5.43 -19.30 -33.49
CA CYS A 513 -4.82 -19.55 -32.18
C CYS A 513 -4.64 -21.06 -31.94
N LYS A 514 -3.45 -21.45 -31.48
CA LYS A 514 -3.07 -22.86 -31.22
C LYS A 514 -3.17 -23.23 -29.74
N LEU A 515 -3.49 -22.28 -28.87
CA LEU A 515 -3.68 -22.51 -27.44
C LEU A 515 -5.01 -23.22 -27.16
N PRO A 516 -5.10 -24.06 -26.10
CA PRO A 516 -6.36 -24.61 -25.65
C PRO A 516 -7.33 -23.48 -25.30
N GLN A 517 -8.48 -23.44 -25.96
CA GLN A 517 -9.52 -22.47 -25.63
C GLN A 517 -10.22 -22.95 -24.34
N GLY A 518 -9.81 -22.36 -23.20
CA GLY A 518 -10.41 -22.63 -21.89
C GLY A 518 -11.77 -21.95 -21.69
N ASN A 519 -12.17 -21.74 -20.43
CA ASN A 519 -13.43 -21.07 -20.07
C ASN A 519 -13.35 -19.52 -20.17
N ASN A 520 -12.40 -18.98 -20.92
CA ASN A 520 -12.13 -17.54 -21.00
C ASN A 520 -13.07 -16.85 -22.01
N VAL A 521 -13.10 -15.51 -21.98
CA VAL A 521 -13.90 -14.71 -22.92
C VAL A 521 -13.29 -14.79 -24.31
N LEU A 522 -13.92 -15.54 -25.22
CA LEU A 522 -13.45 -15.68 -26.60
C LEU A 522 -14.03 -14.58 -27.48
N PHE A 523 -13.17 -13.94 -28.29
CA PHE A 523 -13.57 -12.91 -29.26
C PHE A 523 -12.88 -13.10 -30.61
N GLY A 524 -13.63 -13.00 -31.70
CA GLY A 524 -13.20 -13.46 -33.02
C GLY A 524 -12.07 -12.67 -33.67
N GLY A 525 -11.87 -11.41 -33.29
CA GLY A 525 -10.84 -10.54 -33.87
C GLY A 525 -9.41 -10.89 -33.44
N GLY A 526 -9.25 -11.54 -32.29
CA GLY A 526 -7.93 -11.75 -31.69
C GLY A 526 -7.36 -10.49 -31.05
N ALA A 527 -6.09 -10.55 -30.66
CA ALA A 527 -5.38 -9.41 -30.12
C ALA A 527 -3.87 -9.54 -30.35
N VAL A 528 -3.16 -8.42 -30.43
CA VAL A 528 -1.70 -8.41 -30.52
C VAL A 528 -1.12 -7.21 -29.80
N ARG A 529 -0.06 -7.43 -29.04
CA ARG A 529 0.72 -6.40 -28.35
C ARG A 529 2.15 -6.46 -28.85
N ILE A 530 2.69 -5.32 -29.26
CA ILE A 530 4.04 -5.18 -29.82
C ILE A 530 4.84 -4.24 -28.92
N GLY A 531 5.81 -4.81 -28.23
CA GLY A 531 6.71 -4.11 -27.33
C GLY A 531 8.16 -4.10 -27.83
N GLY A 532 8.97 -3.21 -27.29
CA GLY A 532 10.39 -3.22 -27.51
C GLY A 532 11.15 -2.10 -26.80
N THR A 533 12.40 -2.39 -26.45
CA THR A 533 13.27 -1.44 -25.75
C THR A 533 14.74 -1.82 -25.92
N ARG A 534 15.64 -0.89 -25.60
CA ARG A 534 17.08 -1.16 -25.60
C ARG A 534 17.42 -2.14 -24.48
N VAL A 535 18.33 -3.07 -24.71
CA VAL A 535 18.87 -3.93 -23.65
C VAL A 535 19.86 -3.11 -22.80
N VAL A 536 19.66 -3.12 -21.49
CA VAL A 536 20.55 -2.49 -20.49
C VAL A 536 21.03 -3.53 -19.49
N ASP A 537 22.29 -3.43 -19.08
CA ASP A 537 22.73 -4.08 -17.84
C ASP A 537 22.25 -3.22 -16.67
N ALA A 538 21.34 -3.78 -15.87
CA ALA A 538 20.70 -3.03 -14.80
C ALA A 538 21.69 -2.59 -13.70
N ASP A 539 22.69 -3.41 -13.37
CA ASP A 539 23.66 -3.08 -12.34
C ASP A 539 24.60 -1.97 -12.79
N GLU A 540 25.05 -2.00 -14.05
CA GLU A 540 25.86 -0.93 -14.62
C GLU A 540 25.07 0.37 -14.78
N GLU A 541 23.79 0.31 -15.16
CA GLU A 541 22.95 1.50 -15.27
C GLU A 541 22.62 2.11 -13.89
N VAL A 542 22.45 1.30 -12.84
CA VAL A 542 22.33 1.81 -11.45
C VAL A 542 23.61 2.52 -11.02
N LYS A 543 24.79 1.97 -11.31
CA LYS A 543 26.08 2.62 -10.99
C LYS A 543 26.23 3.93 -11.76
N HIS A 544 25.85 3.94 -13.03
CA HIS A 544 25.86 5.14 -13.87
C HIS A 544 24.94 6.23 -13.30
N ALA A 545 23.72 5.86 -12.90
CA ALA A 545 22.78 6.80 -12.30
C ALA A 545 23.28 7.36 -10.96
N ALA A 546 23.88 6.54 -10.10
CA ALA A 546 24.50 7.02 -8.86
C ALA A 546 25.70 7.94 -9.11
N ALA A 547 26.51 7.67 -10.15
CA ALA A 547 27.62 8.53 -10.53
C ALA A 547 27.13 9.90 -11.03
N LEU A 548 26.08 9.93 -11.85
CA LEU A 548 25.45 11.17 -12.33
C LEU A 548 24.82 11.96 -11.18
N ALA A 549 24.15 11.27 -10.25
CA ALA A 549 23.49 11.87 -9.08
C ALA A 549 24.46 12.65 -8.17
N LYS A 550 25.72 12.22 -8.08
CA LYS A 550 26.72 12.77 -7.15
C LYS A 550 27.01 14.26 -7.40
N ASP A 551 27.06 14.67 -8.66
CA ASP A 551 27.46 16.02 -9.05
C ASP A 551 26.26 16.97 -9.22
N ALA A 552 25.04 16.47 -9.02
CA ALA A 552 23.81 17.24 -9.16
C ALA A 552 23.41 18.00 -7.88
N ASP A 553 22.74 19.15 -8.03
CA ASP A 553 22.33 20.00 -6.90
C ASP A 553 21.25 19.36 -6.00
N GLN A 554 20.39 18.48 -6.55
CA GLN A 554 19.59 17.46 -5.86
C GLN A 554 19.30 16.33 -6.86
N VAL A 555 18.33 15.44 -6.60
CA VAL A 555 17.82 14.35 -7.46
C VAL A 555 16.33 14.08 -7.16
N ILE A 556 15.53 13.67 -8.16
CA ILE A 556 14.11 13.25 -8.07
C ILE A 556 14.07 11.89 -8.72
N VAL A 557 13.95 10.83 -7.96
CA VAL A 557 13.77 9.50 -8.54
C VAL A 557 12.28 9.28 -8.86
N CYS A 558 11.90 9.24 -10.12
CA CYS A 558 10.56 8.82 -10.55
C CYS A 558 10.51 7.29 -10.64
N ALA A 559 9.81 6.66 -9.70
CA ALA A 559 9.72 5.22 -9.53
C ALA A 559 8.27 4.76 -9.31
N GLY A 560 8.05 3.45 -9.36
CA GLY A 560 6.77 2.85 -8.97
C GLY A 560 6.36 1.69 -9.87
N LEU A 561 5.05 1.56 -10.02
CA LEU A 561 4.39 0.54 -10.83
C LEU A 561 3.88 1.16 -12.14
N ASN A 562 3.09 0.37 -12.87
CA ASN A 562 2.39 0.79 -14.09
C ASN A 562 1.17 -0.12 -14.34
N SER A 563 0.50 0.08 -15.49
CA SER A 563 -0.66 -0.70 -15.92
C SER A 563 -0.42 -2.19 -16.15
N ASP A 564 0.84 -2.63 -16.26
CA ASP A 564 1.19 -4.05 -16.42
C ASP A 564 1.21 -4.78 -15.06
N TRP A 565 1.51 -4.03 -14.00
CA TRP A 565 1.58 -4.54 -12.62
C TRP A 565 0.26 -4.40 -11.87
N GLU A 566 -0.48 -3.32 -12.09
CA GLU A 566 -1.80 -3.08 -11.50
C GLU A 566 -2.84 -2.97 -12.61
N GLY A 567 -3.65 -4.02 -12.76
CA GLY A 567 -4.67 -4.08 -13.77
C GLY A 567 -5.74 -5.13 -13.49
N GLU A 568 -6.87 -4.96 -14.14
CA GLU A 568 -7.96 -5.93 -14.15
C GLU A 568 -7.49 -7.34 -14.59
N GLY A 569 -7.99 -8.36 -13.91
CA GLY A 569 -7.80 -9.77 -14.25
C GLY A 569 -6.62 -10.45 -13.56
N THR A 570 -5.75 -9.73 -12.85
CA THR A 570 -4.64 -10.34 -12.08
C THR A 570 -4.26 -9.48 -10.88
N ASP A 571 -4.12 -10.10 -9.71
CA ASP A 571 -3.61 -9.44 -8.51
C ASP A 571 -2.07 -9.39 -8.50
N ARG A 572 -1.49 -8.42 -7.79
CA ARG A 572 -0.06 -8.39 -7.52
C ARG A 572 0.35 -9.55 -6.63
N THR A 573 1.57 -10.03 -6.80
CA THR A 573 2.14 -11.12 -5.99
C THR A 573 2.96 -10.62 -4.80
N SER A 574 3.37 -9.36 -4.80
CA SER A 574 4.15 -8.74 -3.73
C SER A 574 3.94 -7.22 -3.70
N MET A 575 4.39 -6.59 -2.60
CA MET A 575 4.49 -5.13 -2.51
C MET A 575 5.82 -4.58 -3.05
N SER A 576 6.78 -5.42 -3.45
CA SER A 576 8.10 -4.98 -3.87
C SER A 576 8.05 -4.13 -5.14
N LEU A 577 9.00 -3.19 -5.26
CA LEU A 577 9.19 -2.48 -6.52
C LEU A 577 9.78 -3.43 -7.59
N PRO A 578 9.37 -3.31 -8.86
CA PRO A 578 9.92 -4.11 -9.95
C PRO A 578 11.44 -3.96 -10.13
N GLY A 579 12.09 -5.07 -10.50
CA GLY A 579 13.48 -5.08 -10.95
C GLY A 579 14.47 -4.52 -9.92
N HIS A 580 15.35 -3.62 -10.36
CA HIS A 580 16.42 -3.04 -9.56
C HIS A 580 16.04 -1.68 -8.93
N MET A 581 14.75 -1.30 -8.92
CA MET A 581 14.34 0.04 -8.46
C MET A 581 14.71 0.34 -7.01
N ASP A 582 14.58 -0.63 -6.08
CA ASP A 582 14.99 -0.44 -4.69
C ASP A 582 16.51 -0.18 -4.58
N ALA A 583 17.31 -0.88 -5.40
CA ALA A 583 18.75 -0.71 -5.48
C ALA A 583 19.13 0.65 -6.09
N LEU A 584 18.43 1.07 -7.16
CA LEU A 584 18.58 2.38 -7.78
C LEU A 584 18.33 3.51 -6.78
N ILE A 585 17.17 3.49 -6.11
CA ILE A 585 16.80 4.53 -5.14
C ILE A 585 17.82 4.57 -4.00
N THR A 586 18.23 3.40 -3.51
CA THR A 586 19.26 3.29 -2.47
C THR A 586 20.59 3.92 -2.91
N ALA A 587 21.12 3.50 -4.06
CA ALA A 587 22.41 3.95 -4.55
C ALA A 587 22.43 5.45 -4.85
N VAL A 588 21.34 5.98 -5.43
CA VAL A 588 21.18 7.41 -5.71
C VAL A 588 21.07 8.22 -4.41
N ALA A 589 20.27 7.77 -3.44
CA ALA A 589 20.13 8.47 -2.16
C ALA A 589 21.44 8.49 -1.35
N GLU A 590 22.26 7.43 -1.47
CA GLU A 590 23.59 7.36 -0.86
C GLU A 590 24.59 8.28 -1.58
N ALA A 591 24.52 8.37 -2.91
CA ALA A 591 25.36 9.26 -3.69
C ALA A 591 25.00 10.74 -3.49
N ASN A 592 23.71 11.04 -3.33
CA ASN A 592 23.21 12.40 -3.10
C ASN A 592 22.13 12.44 -2.00
N PRO A 593 22.45 12.98 -0.80
CA PRO A 593 21.51 13.05 0.32
C PRO A 593 20.36 14.05 0.08
N ARG A 594 20.46 14.86 -0.98
CA ARG A 594 19.33 15.59 -1.53
C ARG A 594 18.77 14.68 -2.62
N THR A 595 17.96 13.72 -2.21
CA THR A 595 17.18 12.88 -3.13
C THR A 595 15.72 12.93 -2.67
N VAL A 596 14.85 13.26 -3.62
CA VAL A 596 13.39 13.17 -3.52
C VAL A 596 12.95 11.97 -4.32
N VAL A 597 11.93 11.24 -3.86
CA VAL A 597 11.32 10.17 -4.65
C VAL A 597 9.90 10.58 -5.04
N CYS A 598 9.58 10.45 -6.32
CA CYS A 598 8.22 10.55 -6.84
C CYS A 598 7.72 9.14 -7.13
N MET A 599 6.80 8.65 -6.29
CA MET A 599 6.28 7.29 -6.36
C MET A 599 4.92 7.25 -7.08
N GLN A 600 4.84 6.54 -8.20
CA GLN A 600 3.61 6.31 -8.97
C GLN A 600 3.15 4.86 -8.82
N SER A 601 2.13 4.61 -7.99
CA SER A 601 1.41 3.34 -7.90
C SER A 601 -0.01 3.61 -7.43
N GLY A 602 -0.95 2.74 -7.78
CA GLY A 602 -2.35 2.89 -7.35
C GLY A 602 -2.62 2.39 -5.93
N THR A 603 -1.76 1.50 -5.42
CA THR A 603 -1.84 0.89 -4.09
C THR A 603 -0.46 0.87 -3.40
N PRO A 604 -0.37 0.53 -2.09
CA PRO A 604 0.88 0.56 -1.34
C PRO A 604 1.99 -0.31 -1.93
N VAL A 605 3.23 0.19 -1.88
CA VAL A 605 4.46 -0.52 -2.25
C VAL A 605 5.43 -0.54 -1.07
N GLY A 606 6.33 -1.53 -1.05
CA GLY A 606 7.42 -1.60 -0.08
C GLY A 606 8.44 -0.49 -0.34
N MET A 607 8.96 0.09 0.74
CA MET A 607 9.93 1.20 0.68
C MET A 607 11.10 0.98 1.64
N PRO A 608 11.93 -0.07 1.45
CA PRO A 608 13.05 -0.37 2.37
C PRO A 608 14.09 0.76 2.46
N TRP A 609 14.12 1.66 1.48
CA TRP A 609 15.00 2.82 1.37
C TRP A 609 14.40 4.12 1.94
N VAL A 610 13.17 4.12 2.46
CA VAL A 610 12.44 5.35 2.88
C VAL A 610 13.21 6.19 3.92
N SER A 611 14.01 5.55 4.77
CA SER A 611 14.84 6.22 5.77
C SER A 611 16.04 6.96 5.18
N LYS A 612 16.47 6.59 3.96
CA LYS A 612 17.63 7.17 3.26
C LYS A 612 17.29 8.41 2.44
N VAL A 613 16.02 8.59 2.08
CA VAL A 613 15.56 9.72 1.27
C VAL A 613 14.97 10.81 2.14
N LYS A 614 15.10 12.07 1.70
CA LYS A 614 14.65 13.23 2.46
C LYS A 614 13.28 13.74 2.02
N GLY A 615 12.95 13.58 0.74
CA GLY A 615 11.62 13.88 0.21
C GLY A 615 10.97 12.65 -0.40
N LEU A 616 9.66 12.52 -0.22
CA LEU A 616 8.84 11.50 -0.86
C LEU A 616 7.46 12.07 -1.15
N ILE A 617 7.08 12.08 -2.42
CA ILE A 617 5.70 12.30 -2.85
C ILE A 617 5.12 11.01 -3.42
N HIS A 618 3.84 10.77 -3.16
CA HIS A 618 3.07 9.72 -3.79
C HIS A 618 2.09 10.33 -4.78
N ALA A 619 2.29 10.03 -6.07
CA ALA A 619 1.63 10.70 -7.18
C ALA A 619 0.56 9.86 -7.89
N TRP A 620 0.33 8.63 -7.42
CA TRP A 620 -0.68 7.72 -7.96
C TRP A 620 -0.54 7.52 -9.49
N TYR A 621 -1.66 7.22 -10.15
CA TYR A 621 -1.84 7.36 -11.59
C TYR A 621 -2.68 8.62 -11.86
N GLY A 622 -2.01 9.70 -12.28
CA GLY A 622 -2.57 11.05 -12.25
C GLY A 622 -3.33 11.53 -13.50
N GLY A 623 -3.69 10.63 -14.43
CA GLY A 623 -4.40 11.03 -15.65
C GLY A 623 -3.56 11.88 -16.63
N ASN A 624 -4.21 12.54 -17.59
CA ASN A 624 -3.54 13.27 -18.69
C ASN A 624 -2.45 14.24 -18.23
N GLU A 625 -2.70 14.93 -17.12
CA GLU A 625 -1.88 16.03 -16.60
C GLU A 625 -0.88 15.58 -15.53
N THR A 626 -0.64 14.26 -15.38
CA THR A 626 0.17 13.70 -14.29
C THR A 626 1.55 14.34 -14.16
N GLY A 627 2.29 14.52 -15.26
CA GLY A 627 3.62 15.14 -15.22
C GLY A 627 3.60 16.61 -14.81
N ASN A 628 2.61 17.37 -15.27
CA ASN A 628 2.43 18.78 -14.90
C ASN A 628 2.04 18.93 -13.42
N ALA A 629 1.14 18.07 -12.93
CA ALA A 629 0.74 18.05 -11.53
C ALA A 629 1.92 17.70 -10.61
N ILE A 630 2.73 16.70 -10.99
CA ILE A 630 3.97 16.34 -10.29
C ILE A 630 4.91 17.54 -10.22
N ALA A 631 5.13 18.22 -11.35
CA ALA A 631 5.96 19.41 -11.40
C ALA A 631 5.42 20.55 -10.54
N ASP A 632 4.12 20.82 -10.56
CA ASP A 632 3.52 21.88 -9.75
C ASP A 632 3.71 21.66 -8.24
N VAL A 633 3.61 20.41 -7.79
CA VAL A 633 3.87 20.08 -6.38
C VAL A 633 5.35 20.22 -6.07
N LEU A 634 6.23 19.61 -6.86
CA LEU A 634 7.68 19.64 -6.62
C LEU A 634 8.25 21.08 -6.56
N PHE A 635 7.71 22.00 -7.36
CA PHE A 635 8.16 23.40 -7.42
C PHE A 635 7.34 24.34 -6.53
N GLY A 636 6.34 23.83 -5.81
CA GLY A 636 5.53 24.62 -4.87
C GLY A 636 4.48 25.53 -5.51
N ASP A 637 4.22 25.41 -6.81
CA ASP A 637 3.07 26.07 -7.46
C ASP A 637 1.74 25.55 -6.91
N THR A 638 1.72 24.27 -6.53
CA THR A 638 0.65 23.65 -5.73
C THR A 638 1.21 23.24 -4.37
N ASN A 639 0.62 23.76 -3.30
CA ASN A 639 0.93 23.28 -1.95
C ASN A 639 0.20 21.94 -1.71
N PRO A 640 0.91 20.83 -1.47
CA PRO A 640 0.29 19.53 -1.27
C PRO A 640 -0.67 19.56 -0.07
N SER A 641 -1.86 19.03 -0.29
CA SER A 641 -2.94 18.98 0.70
C SER A 641 -3.70 17.65 0.70
N ALA A 642 -3.27 16.69 -0.12
CA ALA A 642 -3.84 15.37 -0.22
C ALA A 642 -3.52 14.54 1.03
N LYS A 643 -4.40 13.59 1.35
CA LYS A 643 -4.27 12.67 2.49
C LYS A 643 -4.45 11.23 2.03
N LEU A 644 -3.66 10.31 2.54
CA LEU A 644 -3.73 8.90 2.14
C LEU A 644 -5.13 8.31 2.38
N PRO A 645 -5.78 7.75 1.36
CA PRO A 645 -7.01 6.98 1.53
C PRO A 645 -6.74 5.50 1.88
N LEU A 646 -5.46 5.10 1.95
CA LEU A 646 -5.01 3.74 2.24
C LEU A 646 -3.89 3.76 3.28
N THR A 647 -3.83 2.75 4.13
CA THR A 647 -2.72 2.52 5.04
C THR A 647 -1.56 1.85 4.29
N PHE A 648 -0.33 2.33 4.49
CA PHE A 648 0.88 1.76 3.90
C PHE A 648 1.61 0.89 4.94
N PRO A 649 1.47 -0.45 4.90
CA PRO A 649 2.12 -1.31 5.88
C PRO A 649 3.64 -1.35 5.71
N VAL A 650 4.36 -1.67 6.79
CA VAL A 650 5.82 -1.88 6.76
C VAL A 650 6.17 -3.11 5.94
N ARG A 651 5.42 -4.20 6.13
CA ARG A 651 5.59 -5.44 5.39
C ARG A 651 4.26 -5.91 4.81
N LEU A 652 4.34 -6.68 3.74
CA LEU A 652 3.16 -7.33 3.19
C LEU A 652 2.49 -8.21 4.27
N GLU A 653 3.26 -8.93 5.07
CA GLU A 653 2.72 -9.88 6.07
C GLU A 653 1.98 -9.20 7.23
N ASP A 654 2.16 -7.90 7.42
CA ASP A 654 1.46 -7.12 8.44
C ASP A 654 0.02 -6.78 8.00
N ASN A 655 -0.33 -7.00 6.74
CA ASN A 655 -1.65 -6.67 6.22
C ASN A 655 -2.73 -7.68 6.72
N PRO A 656 -3.96 -7.21 7.03
CA PRO A 656 -5.01 -8.05 7.62
C PRO A 656 -5.43 -9.24 6.75
N ALA A 657 -5.32 -9.09 5.43
CA ALA A 657 -5.73 -10.11 4.48
C ALA A 657 -4.60 -11.07 4.10
N TYR A 658 -3.37 -10.93 4.62
CA TYR A 658 -2.18 -11.68 4.14
C TYR A 658 -2.42 -13.20 3.99
N LEU A 659 -2.99 -13.84 5.01
CA LEU A 659 -3.25 -15.29 4.99
C LEU A 659 -4.44 -15.72 4.13
N ASN A 660 -5.30 -14.76 3.75
CA ASN A 660 -6.57 -15.02 3.09
C ASN A 660 -6.79 -14.09 1.87
N TYR A 661 -5.73 -13.71 1.15
CA TYR A 661 -5.81 -12.90 -0.06
C TYR A 661 -5.52 -13.73 -1.31
N ARG A 662 -6.30 -14.80 -1.47
CA ARG A 662 -6.29 -15.70 -2.62
C ARG A 662 -7.55 -16.55 -2.59
N SER A 663 -8.06 -16.94 -3.77
CA SER A 663 -9.09 -17.98 -3.87
C SER A 663 -8.46 -19.35 -3.59
N GLU A 664 -8.83 -19.96 -2.47
CA GLU A 664 -8.40 -21.31 -2.07
C GLU A 664 -9.56 -22.27 -2.22
N ARG A 665 -9.49 -23.16 -3.23
CA ARG A 665 -10.57 -24.09 -3.62
C ARG A 665 -11.91 -23.36 -3.88
N GLY A 666 -11.84 -22.22 -4.56
CA GLY A 666 -13.01 -21.44 -4.97
C GLY A 666 -13.65 -20.60 -3.87
N ARG A 667 -12.94 -20.31 -2.77
CA ARG A 667 -13.40 -19.42 -1.70
C ARG A 667 -12.27 -18.54 -1.16
N THR A 668 -12.64 -17.39 -0.62
CA THR A 668 -11.75 -16.49 0.12
C THR A 668 -12.39 -16.20 1.48
N LEU A 669 -11.66 -16.39 2.57
CA LEU A 669 -12.15 -16.09 3.92
C LEU A 669 -11.83 -14.64 4.28
N TYR A 670 -12.83 -13.83 4.60
CA TYR A 670 -12.63 -12.46 5.07
C TYR A 670 -12.43 -12.50 6.59
N GLY A 671 -11.34 -13.16 7.00
CA GLY A 671 -11.05 -13.51 8.40
C GLY A 671 -10.66 -12.34 9.30
N GLU A 672 -10.34 -11.19 8.71
CA GLU A 672 -10.10 -9.93 9.40
C GLU A 672 -11.38 -9.27 9.92
N ASP A 673 -12.55 -9.68 9.43
CA ASP A 673 -13.86 -9.10 9.78
C ASP A 673 -13.84 -7.56 9.61
N VAL A 674 -14.36 -6.78 10.57
CA VAL A 674 -14.35 -5.31 10.54
C VAL A 674 -12.96 -4.67 10.70
N TYR A 675 -11.90 -5.45 10.96
CA TYR A 675 -10.55 -4.94 11.16
C TYR A 675 -9.78 -4.88 9.84
N MET A 676 -10.24 -4.00 8.94
CA MET A 676 -9.62 -3.71 7.64
C MET A 676 -8.91 -2.34 7.67
N GLY A 677 -7.78 -2.23 6.97
CA GLY A 677 -7.03 -0.98 6.89
C GLY A 677 -6.53 -0.50 8.26
N TYR A 678 -6.54 0.80 8.52
CA TYR A 678 -6.11 1.39 9.81
C TYR A 678 -6.80 0.75 11.03
N ARG A 679 -8.03 0.24 10.88
CA ARG A 679 -8.75 -0.47 11.95
C ARG A 679 -7.98 -1.69 12.44
N HIS A 680 -7.29 -2.39 11.54
CA HIS A 680 -6.41 -3.51 11.86
C HIS A 680 -5.18 -3.07 12.63
N TYR A 681 -4.36 -2.23 11.99
CA TYR A 681 -3.04 -1.85 12.50
C TYR A 681 -3.17 -1.18 13.86
N GLU A 682 -4.18 -0.33 14.03
CA GLU A 682 -4.44 0.30 15.33
C GLU A 682 -4.90 -0.72 16.37
N ALA A 683 -5.83 -1.64 16.05
CA ALA A 683 -6.35 -2.62 17.01
C ALA A 683 -5.26 -3.47 17.65
N ILE A 684 -4.24 -3.86 16.88
CA ILE A 684 -3.11 -4.67 17.37
C ILE A 684 -1.82 -3.86 17.56
N SER A 685 -1.89 -2.53 17.43
CA SER A 685 -0.78 -1.59 17.61
C SER A 685 0.45 -1.92 16.75
N LEU A 686 0.21 -2.33 15.50
CA LEU A 686 1.27 -2.57 14.52
C LEU A 686 1.74 -1.25 13.89
N PRO A 687 3.05 -1.06 13.71
CA PRO A 687 3.57 0.09 12.99
C PRO A 687 3.25 -0.01 11.50
N VAL A 688 3.13 1.15 10.87
CA VAL A 688 2.90 1.33 9.43
C VAL A 688 3.95 2.32 8.90
N LEU A 689 4.29 2.24 7.61
CA LEU A 689 5.15 3.26 6.99
C LEU A 689 4.44 4.60 7.02
N PHE A 690 3.19 4.62 6.58
CA PHE A 690 2.36 5.80 6.57
C PHE A 690 0.90 5.41 6.90
N PRO A 691 0.27 6.07 7.88
CA PRO A 691 -1.08 5.74 8.32
C PRO A 691 -2.14 6.30 7.37
N PHE A 692 -3.35 5.73 7.44
CA PHE A 692 -4.54 6.31 6.82
C PHE A 692 -4.70 7.79 7.20
N GLY A 693 -5.08 8.63 6.25
CA GLY A 693 -5.24 10.06 6.44
C GLY A 693 -3.93 10.84 6.55
N HIS A 694 -2.74 10.22 6.40
CA HIS A 694 -1.45 10.92 6.40
C HIS A 694 -1.27 11.81 5.17
N GLY A 695 -0.62 12.96 5.35
CA GLY A 695 -0.20 13.82 4.25
C GLY A 695 0.27 15.17 4.77
N LEU A 696 1.50 15.52 4.44
CA LEU A 696 2.15 16.76 4.83
C LEU A 696 1.74 17.91 3.91
N SER A 697 2.11 19.13 4.31
CA SER A 697 1.91 20.36 3.55
C SER A 697 3.19 21.22 3.64
N TYR A 698 3.38 22.15 2.71
CA TYR A 698 4.40 23.19 2.83
C TYR A 698 4.04 24.29 3.84
N THR A 699 2.87 24.22 4.46
CA THR A 699 2.47 25.07 5.59
C THR A 699 2.00 24.22 6.78
N THR A 700 1.78 24.84 7.93
CA THR A 700 1.34 24.17 9.16
C THR A 700 -0.07 24.61 9.56
N PHE A 701 -0.78 23.74 10.27
CA PHE A 701 -2.16 23.98 10.70
C PHE A 701 -2.37 23.62 12.16
N GLU A 702 -3.35 24.27 12.78
CA GLU A 702 -3.74 24.05 14.18
C GLU A 702 -5.27 23.91 14.27
N PHE A 703 -5.73 22.89 15.00
CA PHE A 703 -7.14 22.70 15.38
C PHE A 703 -7.35 23.21 16.81
N SER A 704 -8.41 23.98 17.05
CA SER A 704 -8.77 24.46 18.40
C SER A 704 -10.28 24.63 18.57
N ASN A 705 -10.72 24.86 19.81
CA ASN A 705 -12.09 25.26 20.14
C ASN A 705 -13.18 24.31 19.62
N LEU A 706 -13.02 22.99 19.82
CA LEU A 706 -14.05 22.01 19.46
C LEU A 706 -15.30 22.20 20.33
N PHE A 707 -16.43 22.45 19.68
CA PHE A 707 -17.77 22.46 20.25
C PHE A 707 -18.58 21.33 19.64
N ILE A 708 -19.22 20.54 20.51
CA ILE A 708 -20.03 19.38 20.13
C ILE A 708 -21.47 19.69 20.52
N ALA A 709 -22.36 19.69 19.52
CA ALA A 709 -23.80 19.74 19.70
C ALA A 709 -24.43 18.46 19.16
N LYS A 710 -25.49 17.98 19.81
CA LYS A 710 -26.21 16.78 19.40
C LYS A 710 -27.71 17.01 19.57
N ASP A 711 -28.48 16.71 18.53
CA ASP A 711 -29.94 16.59 18.61
C ASP A 711 -30.37 15.11 18.55
N GLU A 712 -31.63 14.83 18.24
CA GLU A 712 -32.16 13.45 18.13
C GLU A 712 -31.60 12.69 16.92
N THR A 713 -31.20 13.41 15.88
CA THR A 713 -30.86 12.86 14.55
C THR A 713 -29.45 13.17 14.08
N THR A 714 -28.82 14.22 14.61
CA THR A 714 -27.58 14.79 14.08
C THR A 714 -26.58 15.09 15.19
N LEU A 715 -25.31 14.79 14.91
CA LEU A 715 -24.13 15.22 15.66
C LEU A 715 -23.46 16.36 14.88
N SER A 716 -23.43 17.56 15.45
CA SER A 716 -22.83 18.76 14.87
C SER A 716 -21.52 19.10 15.58
N LEU A 717 -20.43 19.11 14.83
CA LEU A 717 -19.10 19.47 15.31
C LEU A 717 -18.72 20.83 14.76
N THR A 718 -18.32 21.75 15.63
CA THR A 718 -17.82 23.07 15.23
C THR A 718 -16.44 23.28 15.83
N LEU A 719 -15.44 23.61 15.02
CA LEU A 719 -14.07 23.83 15.48
C LEU A 719 -13.40 24.97 14.73
N SER A 720 -12.32 25.53 15.28
CA SER A 720 -11.47 26.48 14.58
C SER A 720 -10.29 25.74 13.94
N LEU A 721 -10.04 26.03 12.66
CA LEU A 721 -8.88 25.57 11.91
C LEU A 721 -8.10 26.78 11.42
N LYS A 722 -6.83 26.86 11.82
CA LYS A 722 -5.92 27.97 11.48
C LYS A 722 -4.73 27.47 10.68
N ASN A 723 -4.37 28.21 9.64
CA ASN A 723 -3.08 28.07 8.97
C ASN A 723 -2.05 28.89 9.76
N THR A 724 -1.12 28.21 10.41
CA THR A 724 -0.10 28.82 11.27
C THR A 724 1.22 29.11 10.55
N GLY A 725 1.37 28.62 9.31
CA GLY A 725 2.57 28.84 8.51
C GLY A 725 2.48 30.05 7.58
N ALA A 726 3.50 30.18 6.72
CA ALA A 726 3.72 31.34 5.86
C ALA A 726 3.11 31.20 4.45
N LEU A 727 2.70 29.99 4.05
CA LEU A 727 2.16 29.71 2.73
C LEU A 727 0.65 29.41 2.80
N PRO A 728 -0.15 29.79 1.78
CA PRO A 728 -1.52 29.30 1.67
C PRO A 728 -1.53 27.79 1.46
N GLY A 729 -2.57 27.11 1.94
CA GLY A 729 -2.73 25.67 1.78
C GLY A 729 -4.09 25.19 2.26
N ALA A 730 -4.37 23.91 2.06
CA ALA A 730 -5.58 23.28 2.56
C ALA A 730 -5.27 22.17 3.58
N GLN A 731 -6.18 21.97 4.52
CA GLN A 731 -6.11 20.91 5.52
C GLN A 731 -7.46 20.18 5.59
N VAL A 732 -7.40 18.89 5.92
CA VAL A 732 -8.58 18.04 6.10
C VAL A 732 -8.83 17.86 7.59
N ALA A 733 -9.99 18.29 8.08
CA ALA A 733 -10.48 17.95 9.41
C ALA A 733 -11.14 16.56 9.35
N GLN A 734 -10.46 15.53 9.84
CA GLN A 734 -10.93 14.14 9.86
C GLN A 734 -11.59 13.85 11.21
N VAL A 735 -12.83 13.35 11.21
CA VAL A 735 -13.61 13.07 12.42
C VAL A 735 -13.65 11.58 12.70
N TYR A 736 -13.03 11.18 13.80
CA TYR A 736 -13.03 9.81 14.31
C TYR A 736 -13.91 9.70 15.55
N ILE A 737 -14.66 8.60 15.66
CA ILE A 737 -15.51 8.30 16.82
C ILE A 737 -15.03 7.01 17.49
N THR A 738 -14.99 7.04 18.83
CA THR A 738 -14.70 5.89 19.68
C THR A 738 -15.85 5.68 20.67
N GLN A 739 -16.33 4.46 20.80
CA GLN A 739 -17.29 4.08 21.83
C GLN A 739 -16.53 3.61 23.08
N GLN A 740 -16.92 4.06 24.27
CA GLN A 740 -16.15 3.81 25.50
C GLN A 740 -16.38 2.41 26.10
N ASN A 741 -17.63 1.93 26.09
CA ASN A 741 -18.05 0.66 26.70
C ASN A 741 -18.89 -0.19 25.73
N PRO A 742 -18.37 -0.53 24.54
CA PRO A 742 -19.14 -1.31 23.57
C PRO A 742 -19.43 -2.73 24.09
N THR A 743 -20.63 -3.26 23.84
CA THR A 743 -20.97 -4.64 24.22
C THR A 743 -20.22 -5.70 23.41
N ILE A 744 -19.61 -5.28 22.29
CA ILE A 744 -18.76 -6.11 21.43
C ILE A 744 -17.41 -5.43 21.18
N ARG A 745 -16.42 -6.18 20.68
CA ARG A 745 -15.17 -5.56 20.23
C ARG A 745 -15.43 -4.73 18.96
N ARG A 746 -14.95 -3.48 18.97
CA ARG A 746 -14.99 -2.55 17.84
C ARG A 746 -13.56 -2.11 17.47
N PRO A 747 -13.35 -1.57 16.26
CA PRO A 747 -12.13 -0.81 15.96
C PRO A 747 -11.86 0.25 17.03
N LYS A 748 -10.59 0.57 17.28
CA LYS A 748 -10.20 1.57 18.30
C LYS A 748 -10.86 2.93 18.07
N LYS A 749 -11.03 3.30 16.80
CA LYS A 749 -11.77 4.46 16.33
C LYS A 749 -12.20 4.24 14.89
N GLU A 750 -13.21 4.96 14.44
CA GLU A 750 -13.75 4.87 13.07
C GLU A 750 -13.96 6.27 12.49
N LEU A 751 -13.53 6.50 11.25
CA LEU A 751 -13.85 7.73 10.51
C LEU A 751 -15.37 7.81 10.29
N LYS A 752 -15.98 8.93 10.67
CA LYS A 752 -17.43 9.18 10.52
C LYS A 752 -17.78 10.45 9.74
N GLY A 753 -16.80 11.31 9.48
CA GLY A 753 -16.96 12.52 8.68
C GLY A 753 -15.64 13.23 8.42
N PHE A 754 -15.62 14.15 7.47
CA PHE A 754 -14.46 14.97 7.19
C PHE A 754 -14.84 16.26 6.45
N GLN A 755 -13.95 17.26 6.48
CA GLN A 755 -14.09 18.47 5.69
C GLN A 755 -12.71 19.00 5.28
N LYS A 756 -12.49 19.21 3.98
CA LYS A 756 -11.31 19.93 3.48
C LYS A 756 -11.56 21.43 3.50
N VAL A 757 -10.55 22.20 3.91
CA VAL A 757 -10.64 23.66 4.06
C VAL A 757 -9.37 24.33 3.56
N PHE A 758 -9.51 25.23 2.58
CA PHE A 758 -8.44 26.11 2.14
C PHE A 758 -8.32 27.35 3.03
N LEU A 759 -7.08 27.71 3.36
CA LEU A 759 -6.73 28.85 4.23
C LEU A 759 -5.51 29.60 3.67
N LYS A 760 -5.62 30.94 3.61
CA LYS A 760 -4.46 31.82 3.41
C LYS A 760 -3.53 31.72 4.62
N ALA A 761 -2.27 32.15 4.45
CA ALA A 761 -1.31 32.22 5.55
C ALA A 761 -1.86 33.05 6.72
N GLY A 762 -1.82 32.51 7.94
CA GLY A 762 -2.34 33.15 9.15
C GLY A 762 -3.89 33.15 9.29
N GLU A 763 -4.64 32.74 8.27
CA GLU A 763 -6.10 32.72 8.30
C GLU A 763 -6.63 31.63 9.23
N ALA A 764 -7.71 31.93 9.96
CA ALA A 764 -8.47 30.96 10.74
C ALA A 764 -9.93 30.95 10.27
N LYS A 765 -10.52 29.76 10.12
CA LYS A 765 -11.94 29.58 9.81
C LYS A 765 -12.60 28.67 10.83
N THR A 766 -13.89 28.92 11.05
CA THR A 766 -14.76 27.97 11.75
C THR A 766 -15.21 26.90 10.77
N VAL A 767 -14.97 25.64 11.12
CA VAL A 767 -15.37 24.45 10.35
C VAL A 767 -16.56 23.82 11.05
N LYS A 768 -17.62 23.53 10.30
CA LYS A 768 -18.80 22.80 10.79
C LYS A 768 -18.92 21.48 10.05
N ILE A 769 -19.09 20.39 10.78
CA ILE A 769 -19.27 19.04 10.24
C ILE A 769 -20.51 18.42 10.89
N ASP A 770 -21.52 18.12 10.09
CA ASP A 770 -22.77 17.50 10.55
C ASP A 770 -22.79 16.04 10.12
N ILE A 771 -22.95 15.12 11.09
CA ILE A 771 -22.97 13.67 10.86
C ILE A 771 -24.30 13.14 11.40
N PRO A 772 -25.06 12.32 10.65
CA PRO A 772 -26.29 11.78 11.20
C PRO A 772 -25.92 10.83 12.35
N LEU A 773 -26.54 11.04 13.51
CA LEU A 773 -26.17 10.41 14.77
C LEU A 773 -26.12 8.89 14.65
N LYS A 774 -27.07 8.29 13.93
CA LYS A 774 -27.13 6.84 13.71
C LYS A 774 -25.91 6.28 12.95
N TYR A 775 -25.30 7.05 12.04
CA TYR A 775 -24.07 6.62 11.36
C TYR A 775 -22.83 6.89 12.21
N ALA A 776 -22.87 7.90 13.07
CA ALA A 776 -21.78 8.21 13.99
C ALA A 776 -21.57 7.12 15.06
N THR A 777 -22.65 6.50 15.54
CA THR A 777 -22.60 5.60 16.70
C THR A 777 -22.82 4.12 16.39
N ALA A 778 -23.48 3.77 15.28
CA ALA A 778 -23.92 2.40 15.08
C ALA A 778 -22.81 1.39 14.73
N PHE A 779 -23.04 0.14 15.13
CA PHE A 779 -22.43 -1.08 14.56
C PHE A 779 -23.54 -2.07 14.15
N TRP A 780 -23.19 -3.14 13.46
CA TRP A 780 -24.17 -4.15 13.04
C TRP A 780 -24.34 -5.26 14.09
N ASP A 781 -25.55 -5.41 14.63
CA ASP A 781 -25.96 -6.51 15.51
C ASP A 781 -26.43 -7.70 14.67
N GLU A 782 -25.56 -8.71 14.54
CA GLU A 782 -25.84 -9.92 13.75
C GLU A 782 -26.99 -10.76 14.32
N ILE A 783 -27.24 -10.71 15.63
CA ILE A 783 -28.30 -11.50 16.27
C ILE A 783 -29.66 -10.92 15.89
N ARG A 784 -29.76 -9.58 15.86
CA ARG A 784 -31.01 -8.89 15.51
C ARG A 784 -31.13 -8.56 14.02
N ASN A 785 -30.07 -8.77 13.25
CA ASN A 785 -29.99 -8.41 11.84
C ASN A 785 -30.37 -6.92 11.64
N ALA A 786 -29.77 -6.05 12.45
CA ALA A 786 -30.04 -4.62 12.46
C ALA A 786 -28.81 -3.81 12.89
N TRP A 787 -28.74 -2.56 12.45
CA TRP A 787 -27.82 -1.60 13.05
C TRP A 787 -28.26 -1.29 14.48
N VAL A 788 -27.32 -1.17 15.41
CA VAL A 788 -27.56 -0.79 16.80
C VAL A 788 -26.74 0.44 17.17
N CYS A 789 -27.40 1.43 17.74
CA CYS A 789 -26.77 2.58 18.40
C CYS A 789 -26.91 2.37 19.90
N GLU A 790 -25.84 1.99 20.60
CA GLU A 790 -25.90 1.75 22.04
C GLU A 790 -25.96 3.04 22.84
N GLU A 791 -26.67 2.99 23.97
CA GLU A 791 -26.55 3.98 25.04
C GLU A 791 -25.14 3.90 25.62
N ASP A 792 -24.32 4.93 25.37
CA ASP A 792 -22.96 5.00 25.88
C ASP A 792 -22.42 6.43 25.80
N GLN A 793 -21.24 6.63 26.38
CA GLN A 793 -20.39 7.75 26.07
C GLN A 793 -19.54 7.45 24.84
N TYR A 794 -19.45 8.44 23.96
CA TYR A 794 -18.64 8.40 22.75
C TYR A 794 -17.63 9.55 22.79
N GLU A 795 -16.40 9.24 22.40
CA GLU A 795 -15.34 10.22 22.20
C GLU A 795 -15.29 10.63 20.73
N VAL A 796 -15.14 11.93 20.49
CA VAL A 796 -14.88 12.53 19.20
C VAL A 796 -13.43 12.98 19.18
N LEU A 797 -12.74 12.63 18.10
CA LEU A 797 -11.40 13.09 17.79
C LEU A 797 -11.41 13.75 16.42
N VAL A 798 -10.99 15.02 16.35
CA VAL A 798 -10.79 15.73 15.08
C VAL A 798 -9.31 16.02 14.89
N ALA A 799 -8.74 15.48 13.80
CA ALA A 799 -7.31 15.59 13.49
C ALA A 799 -7.04 15.59 11.99
N GLY A 800 -5.78 15.78 11.60
CA GLY A 800 -5.34 15.81 10.21
C GLY A 800 -4.83 14.48 9.63
N SER A 801 -4.88 13.40 10.43
CA SER A 801 -4.43 12.03 10.12
C SER A 801 -5.00 11.04 11.16
N SER A 802 -5.05 9.73 10.85
CA SER A 802 -5.49 8.71 11.81
C SER A 802 -4.44 8.45 12.90
N ALA A 803 -3.16 8.65 12.62
CA ALA A 803 -2.10 8.68 13.62
C ALA A 803 -1.82 10.12 14.03
N ILE A 804 -1.76 10.35 15.33
CA ILE A 804 -1.75 11.69 15.91
C ILE A 804 -0.55 11.79 16.85
N GLU A 805 0.26 12.83 16.66
CA GLU A 805 1.27 13.25 17.63
C GLU A 805 0.58 13.98 18.79
N ASP A 806 1.11 13.88 20.00
CA ASP A 806 0.51 14.50 21.19
C ASP A 806 0.19 16.00 20.95
N GLY A 807 -1.09 16.37 21.06
CA GLY A 807 -1.56 17.74 20.84
C GLY A 807 -1.91 18.12 19.39
N ALA A 808 -1.72 17.24 18.40
CA ALA A 808 -2.00 17.51 16.98
C ALA A 808 -3.48 17.28 16.56
N GLY A 809 -4.42 17.49 17.49
CA GLY A 809 -5.86 17.31 17.29
C GLY A 809 -6.69 17.83 18.47
N VAL A 810 -8.01 17.82 18.33
CA VAL A 810 -8.96 18.22 19.38
C VAL A 810 -9.89 17.07 19.71
N THR A 811 -10.15 16.86 21.00
CA THR A 811 -11.04 15.81 21.49
C THR A 811 -12.23 16.39 22.24
N GLY A 812 -13.30 15.61 22.32
CA GLY A 812 -14.46 15.91 23.15
C GLY A 812 -15.32 14.67 23.30
N VAL A 813 -16.37 14.76 24.11
CA VAL A 813 -17.27 13.63 24.39
C VAL A 813 -18.72 14.02 24.21
N PHE A 814 -19.55 13.05 23.80
CA PHE A 814 -21.01 13.16 23.84
C PHE A 814 -21.61 11.85 24.35
N GLN A 815 -22.90 11.87 24.69
CA GLN A 815 -23.62 10.69 25.18
C GLN A 815 -24.88 10.46 24.34
N THR A 816 -25.23 9.20 24.15
CA THR A 816 -26.55 8.77 23.69
C THR A 816 -27.38 8.34 24.91
N GLY A 817 -28.68 8.62 24.91
CA GLY A 817 -29.55 8.41 26.10
C GLY A 817 -30.34 7.11 26.09
N GLU A 818 -30.35 6.37 24.99
CA GLU A 818 -31.02 5.07 24.87
C GLU A 818 -30.41 4.23 23.76
N THR A 819 -30.49 2.90 23.88
CA THR A 819 -30.08 1.98 22.82
C THR A 819 -31.19 1.87 21.78
N THR A 820 -30.88 2.10 20.51
CA THR A 820 -31.84 2.04 19.39
C THR A 820 -31.37 1.11 18.27
N TRP A 821 -32.32 0.60 17.50
CA TRP A 821 -32.05 -0.27 16.34
C TRP A 821 -32.69 0.28 15.08
N TRP A 822 -32.02 0.09 13.94
CA TRP A 822 -32.53 0.56 12.66
C TRP A 822 -32.06 -0.32 11.49
N ASN A 823 -32.80 -0.24 10.39
CA ASN A 823 -32.47 -0.89 9.12
C ASN A 823 -32.88 0.02 7.95
N GLY A 824 -32.06 0.05 6.91
CA GLY A 824 -32.31 0.85 5.72
C GLY A 824 -32.51 2.34 6.00
N PHE A 825 -33.46 2.95 5.28
CA PHE A 825 -33.75 4.39 5.40
C PHE A 825 -35.10 4.69 6.08
N ARG A 826 -35.84 3.67 6.58
CA ARG A 826 -37.12 3.90 7.27
C ARG A 826 -36.90 4.68 8.57
N GLY A 827 -37.73 5.71 8.80
CA GLY A 827 -37.68 6.57 9.99
C GLY A 827 -36.98 7.92 9.78
N SER A 828 -36.45 8.21 8.59
CA SER A 828 -35.99 9.56 8.24
C SER A 828 -37.16 10.36 7.64
N PRO A 829 -37.77 11.33 8.36
CA PRO A 829 -38.51 12.40 7.69
C PRO A 829 -37.52 13.12 6.78
N ASP A 830 -37.91 13.35 5.52
CA ASP A 830 -37.16 14.05 4.45
C ASP A 830 -35.78 14.58 4.89
N LEU A 831 -34.72 13.80 4.60
CA LEU A 831 -33.36 14.20 4.93
C LEU A 831 -32.99 15.46 4.12
N PRO A 832 -32.53 16.55 4.77
CA PRO A 832 -31.96 17.67 4.05
C PRO A 832 -30.74 17.20 3.26
N GLN A 833 -30.64 17.60 1.99
CA GLN A 833 -29.45 17.41 1.16
C GLN A 833 -28.23 17.88 1.97
N MET A 834 -27.29 16.97 2.28
CA MET A 834 -26.09 17.27 3.08
C MET A 834 -25.08 18.21 2.39
N PHE A 835 -25.46 18.81 1.26
CA PHE A 835 -24.73 19.88 0.60
C PHE A 835 -25.73 20.96 0.15
N SER A 836 -26.27 21.73 1.08
CA SER A 836 -26.81 23.04 0.72
C SER A 836 -25.63 23.92 0.30
N SER A 837 -25.66 24.38 -0.96
CA SER A 837 -24.70 25.31 -1.54
C SER A 837 -24.35 26.45 -0.56
N PRO A 838 -23.08 26.89 -0.46
CA PRO A 838 -22.80 28.17 0.14
C PRO A 838 -23.57 29.23 -0.66
N THR A 839 -24.27 30.08 0.07
CA THR A 839 -24.97 31.29 -0.36
C THR A 839 -24.50 31.81 -1.72
N THR A 840 -25.43 31.90 -2.68
CA THR A 840 -25.27 32.65 -3.93
C THR A 840 -24.88 34.09 -3.62
N LEU A 841 -23.57 34.37 -3.59
CA LEU A 841 -23.07 35.70 -3.91
C LEU A 841 -23.24 35.85 -5.41
N THR A 842 -24.27 36.58 -5.79
CA THR A 842 -24.51 37.03 -7.16
C THR A 842 -23.32 37.86 -7.64
N HIS A 843 -22.33 37.20 -8.25
CA HIS A 843 -21.39 37.87 -9.11
C HIS A 843 -22.12 38.25 -10.41
N SER A 844 -22.62 39.48 -10.42
CA SER A 844 -22.90 40.19 -11.66
C SER A 844 -21.59 40.30 -12.45
N SER A 845 -21.58 39.68 -13.62
CA SER A 845 -20.62 39.97 -14.68
C SER A 845 -20.81 41.41 -15.16
N PRO A 846 -19.71 42.16 -15.35
CA PRO A 846 -19.68 43.07 -16.49
C PRO A 846 -18.32 42.99 -17.17
N PHE A 847 -18.24 42.28 -18.29
CA PHE A 847 -17.25 42.57 -19.32
C PHE A 847 -17.92 42.65 -20.68
N GLU A 848 -18.52 43.83 -20.93
CA GLU A 848 -18.66 44.35 -22.28
C GLU A 848 -17.42 45.19 -22.63
N ASN A 849 -16.97 45.01 -23.87
CA ASN A 849 -15.91 45.73 -24.56
C ASN A 849 -15.92 47.27 -24.31
N LYS A 850 -14.76 47.85 -23.94
CA LYS A 850 -14.15 49.00 -24.65
C LYS A 850 -12.80 49.45 -24.08
N LYS A 851 -11.93 49.82 -25.04
CA LYS A 851 -10.60 50.47 -24.98
C LYS A 851 -10.35 51.38 -23.77
N ILE A 852 -9.14 51.30 -23.19
CA ILE A 852 -8.61 52.30 -22.26
C ILE A 852 -7.30 52.90 -22.78
N HIS A 853 -7.24 54.23 -22.77
CA HIS A 853 -6.07 55.08 -22.98
C HIS A 853 -5.26 55.27 -21.68
N LEU A 854 -3.95 55.44 -21.85
CA LEU A 854 -2.93 55.79 -20.84
C LEU A 854 -3.20 57.11 -20.09
N THR A 855 -2.85 57.15 -18.79
CA THR A 855 -1.98 58.16 -18.09
C THR A 855 -2.01 57.87 -16.56
N SER A 856 -0.90 57.45 -15.94
CA SER A 856 0.14 58.22 -15.19
C SER A 856 -0.31 58.91 -13.89
N HIS A 857 0.21 58.48 -12.72
CA HIS A 857 1.12 59.26 -11.87
C HIS A 857 1.61 58.55 -10.60
N ILE A 858 2.79 59.01 -10.17
CA ILE A 858 3.78 58.49 -9.21
C ILE A 858 3.61 59.14 -7.81
N PRO A 859 4.15 58.57 -6.72
CA PRO A 859 3.84 58.87 -5.32
C PRO A 859 4.93 59.68 -4.57
N ALA A 860 4.68 60.01 -3.28
CA ALA A 860 5.60 59.99 -2.11
C ALA A 860 5.03 60.85 -0.92
N PRO A 861 5.69 60.99 0.26
CA PRO A 861 5.79 60.04 1.41
C PRO A 861 5.51 60.73 2.79
N VAL A 862 5.73 60.07 3.94
CA VAL A 862 6.48 60.57 5.14
C VAL A 862 6.36 59.65 6.39
N GLN A 863 7.39 59.76 7.23
CA GLN A 863 8.00 58.98 8.32
C GLN A 863 7.41 59.11 9.77
N PRO A 864 8.02 58.48 10.83
CA PRO A 864 7.39 58.03 12.09
C PRO A 864 7.80 58.83 13.37
N THR A 865 7.26 58.48 14.53
CA THR A 865 7.71 59.01 15.86
C THR A 865 7.73 57.98 17.01
N LEU A 866 8.77 58.14 17.84
CA LEU A 866 9.11 57.53 19.14
C LEU A 866 8.51 58.33 20.32
N PHE A 867 8.38 57.73 21.53
CA PHE A 867 8.61 58.42 22.82
C PHE A 867 8.92 57.45 23.99
N ASN A 868 9.60 57.97 25.02
CA ASN A 868 10.41 57.30 26.05
C ASN A 868 10.07 57.83 27.49
N THR A 869 10.13 56.93 28.49
CA THR A 869 10.62 57.01 29.93
C THR A 869 10.08 57.93 31.08
N THR A 870 10.14 57.32 32.30
CA THR A 870 10.38 57.78 33.73
C THR A 870 9.23 58.39 34.58
N ASN A 871 9.05 58.27 35.93
CA ASN A 871 9.86 57.87 37.13
C ASN A 871 8.94 57.70 38.42
N LEU A 872 9.15 56.72 39.34
CA LEU A 872 9.70 56.71 40.75
C LEU A 872 8.89 57.10 42.04
N ASN A 873 9.10 56.27 43.11
CA ASN A 873 9.14 56.45 44.62
C ASN A 873 8.08 55.74 45.52
N GLN A 874 8.43 54.69 46.32
CA GLN A 874 9.03 54.56 47.70
C GLN A 874 7.96 54.43 48.85
N HIS A 875 7.97 53.44 49.79
CA HIS A 875 8.89 53.25 50.94
C HIS A 875 8.66 51.96 51.80
N MET A 876 9.78 51.39 52.36
CA MET A 876 10.06 50.82 53.74
C MET A 876 9.26 49.63 54.33
N ARG A 877 9.76 48.66 55.13
CA ARG A 877 10.98 48.40 55.98
C ARG A 877 11.01 46.89 56.40
N ARG A 878 12.20 46.31 56.73
CA ARG A 878 12.45 44.98 57.40
C ARG A 878 12.45 45.11 58.95
N PRO A 879 12.98 44.18 59.83
CA PRO A 879 13.42 42.76 59.75
C PRO A 879 13.03 41.85 60.98
N ASN A 880 13.39 40.55 60.99
CA ASN A 880 14.24 39.89 62.03
C ASN A 880 14.31 38.34 61.93
N SER A 881 15.52 37.79 62.15
CA SER A 881 15.87 36.39 62.50
C SER A 881 15.97 36.24 64.03
N PRO A 882 16.16 35.03 64.63
CA PRO A 882 17.52 34.47 64.82
C PRO A 882 17.65 32.91 64.96
N ALA A 883 18.90 32.39 64.95
CA ALA A 883 19.37 31.10 65.51
C ALA A 883 19.99 31.35 66.93
N PRO A 884 20.63 30.43 67.75
CA PRO A 884 21.53 29.29 67.39
C PRO A 884 21.70 28.12 68.44
N THR A 885 22.72 27.23 68.20
CA THR A 885 23.61 26.44 69.14
C THR A 885 23.05 25.23 69.94
N GLU A 886 23.74 24.13 70.34
CA GLU A 886 25.16 23.69 70.42
C GLU A 886 25.25 22.16 70.78
N GLN A 887 26.44 21.55 70.63
CA GLN A 887 26.90 20.19 71.06
C GLN A 887 27.37 20.19 72.54
N PRO A 888 27.62 19.06 73.27
CA PRO A 888 28.95 18.39 73.27
C PRO A 888 29.02 16.88 73.71
N ASP A 889 30.26 16.38 73.79
CA ASP A 889 30.87 15.03 73.93
C ASP A 889 30.64 14.17 75.20
N LEU A 890 30.87 12.84 75.10
CA LEU A 890 31.96 12.04 75.75
C LEU A 890 31.66 10.52 75.86
N ASP A 891 32.68 9.71 75.53
CA ASP A 891 32.88 8.24 75.75
C ASP A 891 33.41 7.99 77.20
N PRO A 892 33.25 6.82 77.90
CA PRO A 892 33.95 5.53 77.59
C PRO A 892 33.25 4.19 78.00
N ASP A 893 33.71 3.06 77.41
CA ASP A 893 33.90 1.67 77.94
C ASP A 893 32.74 0.95 78.71
N THR A 894 32.34 -0.32 78.50
CA THR A 894 33.05 -1.57 78.17
C THR A 894 32.14 -2.63 77.51
N ASP A 895 32.73 -3.34 76.53
CA ASP A 895 32.65 -4.76 76.13
C ASP A 895 31.66 -5.76 76.79
N GLU A 896 30.89 -6.50 75.97
CA GLU A 896 31.03 -7.96 75.74
C GLU A 896 29.94 -8.53 74.80
N GLY A 897 30.36 -9.19 73.71
CA GLY A 897 29.75 -10.44 73.20
C GLY A 897 28.70 -10.38 72.08
N ALA A 898 29.15 -10.39 70.81
CA ALA A 898 28.38 -10.75 69.61
C ALA A 898 29.41 -11.18 68.52
N ASP A 899 29.18 -12.07 67.55
CA ASP A 899 28.08 -12.97 67.20
C ASP A 899 28.67 -13.94 66.15
N GLU A 900 28.19 -15.19 66.12
CA GLU A 900 28.40 -16.17 65.04
C GLU A 900 27.41 -15.81 63.91
N GLY A 901 27.71 -15.78 62.61
CA GLY A 901 28.66 -16.56 61.83
C GLY A 901 27.89 -17.36 60.76
N TYR A 902 27.66 -16.80 59.57
CA TYR A 902 27.35 -17.58 58.34
C TYR A 902 27.96 -16.91 57.10
N PRO A 903 28.43 -17.69 56.11
CA PRO A 903 29.76 -17.50 55.54
C PRO A 903 29.85 -16.57 54.32
N ILE A 904 31.02 -15.93 54.26
CA ILE A 904 31.48 -14.92 53.31
C ILE A 904 31.82 -15.54 51.95
N GLU A 905 31.04 -15.21 50.92
CA GLU A 905 31.51 -15.17 49.51
C GLU A 905 31.01 -13.91 48.75
N PHE A 906 30.54 -12.87 49.46
CA PHE A 906 29.96 -11.67 48.84
C PHE A 906 30.73 -10.36 49.08
N ILE A 907 31.97 -10.41 49.56
CA ILE A 907 32.83 -9.22 49.67
C ILE A 907 34.25 -9.57 49.23
N LEU A 908 34.43 -9.90 47.95
CA LEU A 908 35.73 -9.80 47.29
C LEU A 908 35.69 -9.25 45.84
N ASP A 909 34.52 -8.87 45.30
CA ASP A 909 34.48 -8.20 43.98
C ASP A 909 34.36 -6.66 44.08
N GLY A 910 34.00 -6.12 45.25
CA GLY A 910 33.97 -4.67 45.50
C GLY A 910 35.34 -4.03 45.76
N VAL A 911 36.38 -4.84 46.00
CA VAL A 911 37.74 -4.37 46.34
C VAL A 911 38.73 -4.61 45.20
N GLU A 912 38.40 -5.41 44.17
CA GLU A 912 39.11 -5.32 42.86
C GLU A 912 38.78 -4.01 42.12
N ALA A 913 37.60 -3.41 42.38
CA ALA A 913 37.21 -2.12 41.81
C ALA A 913 37.98 -0.91 42.41
N ILE A 914 38.60 -1.08 43.59
CA ILE A 914 39.31 0.00 44.30
C ILE A 914 40.85 -0.11 44.15
N ILE A 915 41.36 -1.21 43.57
CA ILE A 915 42.76 -1.33 43.13
C ILE A 915 42.83 -1.17 41.59
N MET A 916 42.26 -0.08 41.09
CA MET A 916 42.55 0.47 39.76
C MET A 916 43.16 1.87 39.90
N SER A 917 44.35 1.91 40.50
CA SER A 917 45.31 3.02 40.42
C SER A 917 45.43 3.54 38.98
N GLU A 918 44.98 4.77 38.71
CA GLU A 918 45.17 5.48 37.42
C GLU A 918 45.01 4.61 36.15
N LYS A 919 44.07 3.65 36.12
CA LYS A 919 44.01 2.66 35.04
C LYS A 919 43.34 3.24 33.80
N GLN A 920 44.05 3.11 32.68
CA GLN A 920 43.62 3.44 31.32
C GLN A 920 42.15 3.07 31.06
N ARG A 921 41.36 4.07 30.63
CA ARG A 921 40.05 3.89 30.01
C ARG A 921 40.18 2.87 28.86
N PRO A 922 39.24 1.91 28.70
CA PRO A 922 39.38 0.87 27.68
C PRO A 922 39.44 1.48 26.28
N LYS A 923 40.22 0.85 25.38
CA LYS A 923 40.23 1.22 23.95
C LYS A 923 39.17 0.45 23.17
N VAL A 924 38.80 -0.74 23.65
CA VAL A 924 37.89 -1.66 22.95
C VAL A 924 36.80 -2.15 23.89
N LEU A 925 35.56 -2.13 23.37
CA LEU A 925 34.43 -2.83 23.98
C LEU A 925 34.07 -4.01 23.07
N LEU A 926 34.25 -5.22 23.58
CA LEU A 926 34.03 -6.48 22.87
C LEU A 926 32.74 -7.12 23.36
N PHE A 927 31.81 -7.41 22.47
CA PHE A 927 30.50 -7.94 22.82
C PHE A 927 30.32 -9.35 22.27
N ASP A 928 29.77 -10.27 23.06
CA ASP A 928 28.99 -11.34 22.47
C ASP A 928 27.79 -10.74 21.73
N ILE A 929 27.37 -11.32 20.61
CA ILE A 929 26.10 -10.88 20.00
C ILE A 929 24.93 -11.54 20.72
N GLY A 930 24.98 -12.87 20.86
CA GLY A 930 23.90 -13.65 21.47
C GLY A 930 23.73 -13.29 22.94
N GLY A 931 22.51 -12.97 23.35
CA GLY A 931 22.18 -12.69 24.76
C GLY A 931 22.78 -11.43 25.38
N VAL A 932 23.50 -10.64 24.59
CA VAL A 932 24.02 -9.34 24.97
C VAL A 932 23.44 -8.27 24.05
N CYS A 933 23.65 -8.36 22.73
CA CYS A 933 23.18 -7.35 21.77
C CYS A 933 21.77 -7.64 21.23
N VAL A 934 21.36 -8.91 21.24
CA VAL A 934 20.04 -9.40 20.88
C VAL A 934 19.45 -10.17 22.05
N VAL A 935 18.12 -10.35 22.05
CA VAL A 935 17.43 -11.14 23.07
C VAL A 935 18.06 -12.54 23.15
N SER A 936 18.38 -12.97 24.37
CA SER A 936 19.12 -14.21 24.60
C SER A 936 18.33 -15.43 24.10
N PRO A 937 18.97 -16.35 23.34
CA PRO A 937 18.34 -17.61 22.97
C PRO A 937 18.01 -18.46 24.21
N PHE A 938 18.66 -18.23 25.36
CA PHE A 938 18.31 -18.87 26.61
C PHE A 938 16.91 -18.48 27.11
N GLN A 939 16.39 -17.31 26.74
CA GLN A 939 15.01 -16.94 27.06
C GLN A 939 14.01 -17.84 26.32
N ALA A 940 14.26 -18.13 25.04
CA ALA A 940 13.42 -19.05 24.26
C ALA A 940 13.48 -20.49 24.79
N ILE A 941 14.66 -20.95 25.25
CA ILE A 941 14.82 -22.24 25.92
C ILE A 941 13.98 -22.28 27.20
N LEU A 942 14.09 -21.26 28.05
CA LEU A 942 13.34 -21.19 29.30
C LEU A 942 11.83 -21.18 29.06
N ASP A 943 11.36 -20.37 28.11
CA ASP A 943 9.94 -20.30 27.74
C ASP A 943 9.44 -21.66 27.22
N TYR A 944 10.26 -22.37 26.43
CA TYR A 944 9.93 -23.72 25.96
C TYR A 944 9.84 -24.75 27.09
N GLU A 945 10.82 -24.74 28.01
CA GLU A 945 10.86 -25.65 29.16
C GLU A 945 9.63 -25.45 30.04
N LEU A 946 9.30 -24.20 30.38
CA LEU A 946 8.13 -23.85 31.17
C LEU A 946 6.83 -24.25 30.47
N ALA A 947 6.70 -24.02 29.16
CA ALA A 947 5.51 -24.35 28.39
C ALA A 947 5.25 -25.87 28.29
N HIS A 948 6.31 -26.68 28.32
CA HIS A 948 6.23 -28.13 28.16
C HIS A 948 6.38 -28.91 29.47
N GLY A 949 6.39 -28.22 30.62
CA GLY A 949 6.52 -28.86 31.94
C GLY A 949 7.87 -29.53 32.15
N ILE A 950 8.91 -29.07 31.44
CA ILE A 950 10.29 -29.51 31.59
C ILE A 950 10.90 -28.68 32.74
N PRO A 951 11.56 -29.29 33.74
CA PRO A 951 12.26 -28.53 34.77
C PRO A 951 13.28 -27.57 34.13
N PRO A 952 13.24 -26.26 34.48
CA PRO A 952 14.11 -25.26 33.89
C PRO A 952 15.60 -25.63 33.95
N GLY A 953 16.30 -25.41 32.84
CA GLY A 953 17.73 -25.68 32.68
C GLY A 953 18.06 -27.06 32.14
N TYR A 954 17.08 -27.93 31.86
CA TYR A 954 17.33 -29.27 31.31
C TYR A 954 17.98 -29.25 29.93
N ILE A 955 17.48 -28.42 29.01
CA ILE A 955 18.02 -28.31 27.64
C ILE A 955 19.46 -27.81 27.68
N ASN A 956 19.73 -26.78 28.48
CA ASN A 956 21.09 -26.26 28.67
C ASN A 956 22.01 -27.30 29.33
N HIS A 957 21.47 -28.10 30.28
CA HIS A 957 22.20 -29.21 30.85
C HIS A 957 22.57 -30.25 29.77
N CYS A 958 21.63 -30.66 28.91
CA CYS A 958 21.89 -31.59 27.82
C CYS A 958 22.97 -31.07 26.87
N ILE A 959 22.86 -29.81 26.43
CA ILE A 959 23.87 -29.14 25.60
C ILE A 959 25.22 -29.20 26.31
N SER A 960 25.30 -28.81 27.59
CA SER A 960 26.57 -28.79 28.33
C SER A 960 27.23 -30.17 28.48
N GLN A 961 26.44 -31.24 28.66
CA GLN A 961 26.95 -32.60 28.89
C GLN A 961 27.45 -33.28 27.61
N THR A 962 27.02 -32.84 26.43
CA THR A 962 27.57 -33.36 25.17
C THR A 962 28.87 -32.67 24.76
N LYS A 963 29.43 -31.76 25.56
CA LYS A 963 30.70 -31.10 25.22
C LYS A 963 31.86 -32.10 25.15
N PRO A 964 32.83 -31.91 24.23
CA PRO A 964 32.90 -30.89 23.18
C PRO A 964 32.23 -31.33 21.85
N ASN A 965 31.69 -32.55 21.79
CA ASN A 965 31.37 -33.25 20.53
C ASN A 965 29.87 -33.30 20.19
N GLY A 966 29.01 -32.69 21.00
CA GLY A 966 27.59 -32.54 20.71
C GLY A 966 27.33 -31.68 19.49
N TRP A 967 26.17 -31.87 18.86
CA TRP A 967 25.77 -31.23 17.62
C TRP A 967 25.70 -29.71 17.72
N TRP A 968 25.29 -29.17 18.86
CA TRP A 968 25.36 -27.71 19.14
C TRP A 968 26.81 -27.21 19.09
N HIS A 969 27.73 -27.92 19.74
CA HIS A 969 29.14 -27.53 19.80
C HIS A 969 29.87 -27.64 18.47
N ARG A 970 29.47 -28.59 17.62
CA ARG A 970 29.95 -28.73 16.24
C ARG A 970 29.49 -27.56 15.38
N LEU A 971 28.20 -27.16 15.53
CA LEU A 971 27.66 -25.97 14.85
C LEU A 971 28.45 -24.72 15.18
N GLU A 972 28.74 -24.48 16.47
CA GLU A 972 29.50 -23.31 16.92
C GLU A 972 30.93 -23.24 16.36
N ARG A 973 31.51 -24.38 15.95
CA ARG A 973 32.83 -24.48 15.31
C ARG A 973 32.78 -24.54 13.78
N GLY A 974 31.60 -24.52 13.17
CA GLY A 974 31.44 -24.68 11.72
C GLY A 974 31.70 -26.10 11.21
N GLU A 975 31.65 -27.12 12.08
CA GLU A 975 31.83 -28.52 11.71
C GLU A 975 30.54 -29.08 11.09
N GLY A 976 30.39 -28.90 9.78
CA GLY A 976 29.24 -29.39 9.00
C GLY A 976 28.24 -28.28 8.63
N ARG A 977 27.24 -28.64 7.82
CA ARG A 977 26.17 -27.73 7.40
C ARG A 977 24.95 -27.94 8.29
N MET A 978 24.19 -26.87 8.53
CA MET A 978 22.91 -26.97 9.22
C MET A 978 21.84 -27.52 8.25
N ASP A 979 21.73 -28.85 8.20
CA ASP A 979 20.78 -29.60 7.38
C ASP A 979 19.95 -30.58 8.24
N ALA A 980 19.12 -31.42 7.59
CA ALA A 980 18.28 -32.40 8.29
C ALA A 980 19.07 -33.36 9.21
N THR A 981 20.33 -33.67 8.86
CA THR A 981 21.21 -34.51 9.68
C THR A 981 21.58 -33.79 10.97
N TRP A 982 21.87 -32.49 10.88
CA TRP A 982 22.19 -31.68 12.05
C TRP A 982 21.00 -31.60 13.01
N PHE A 983 19.78 -31.32 12.51
CA PHE A 983 18.59 -31.24 13.35
C PHE A 983 18.23 -32.58 14.02
N ALA A 984 18.39 -33.70 13.30
CA ALA A 984 18.21 -35.03 13.88
C ALA A 984 19.23 -35.30 14.99
N GLY A 985 20.49 -34.92 14.77
CA GLY A 985 21.56 -35.03 15.74
C GLY A 985 21.36 -34.16 16.99
N PHE A 986 21.01 -32.89 16.80
CA PHE A 986 20.70 -31.97 17.89
C PHE A 986 19.50 -32.47 18.70
N THR A 987 18.45 -32.96 18.05
CA THR A 987 17.32 -33.59 18.72
C THR A 987 17.74 -34.83 19.52
N ALA A 988 18.66 -35.64 18.99
CA ALA A 988 19.19 -36.80 19.70
C ALA A 988 20.00 -36.41 20.96
N ASP A 989 20.80 -35.35 20.89
CA ASP A 989 21.55 -34.83 22.05
C ASP A 989 20.65 -34.40 23.21
N LEU A 990 19.41 -34.00 22.91
CA LEU A 990 18.41 -33.61 23.91
C LEU A 990 17.60 -34.80 24.45
N HIS A 991 17.66 -35.98 23.82
CA HIS A 991 16.89 -37.18 24.17
C HIS A 991 17.75 -38.32 24.73
N ASP A 992 18.12 -38.20 26.00
CA ASP A 992 18.87 -39.21 26.75
C ASP A 992 18.14 -39.50 28.07
N GLU A 993 17.49 -40.67 28.17
CA GLU A 993 16.66 -41.03 29.33
C GLU A 993 17.47 -41.11 30.64
N ALA A 994 18.75 -41.50 30.56
CA ALA A 994 19.62 -41.56 31.73
C ALA A 994 19.96 -40.15 32.23
N ARG A 995 20.22 -39.22 31.30
CA ARG A 995 20.50 -37.81 31.59
C ARG A 995 19.28 -37.07 32.12
N TRP A 996 18.10 -37.35 31.57
CA TRP A 996 16.82 -36.89 32.09
C TRP A 996 16.64 -37.31 33.55
N ALA A 997 16.81 -38.60 33.85
CA ALA A 997 16.65 -39.11 35.20
C ALA A 997 17.68 -38.53 36.18
N ALA A 998 18.93 -38.35 35.75
CA ALA A 998 19.96 -37.74 36.57
C ALA A 998 19.66 -36.26 36.86
N PHE A 999 19.31 -35.47 35.84
CA PHE A 999 18.97 -34.06 36.00
C PHE A 999 17.73 -33.88 36.88
N TYR A 1000 16.66 -34.62 36.62
CA TYR A 1000 15.41 -34.55 37.37
C TYR A 1000 15.63 -34.83 38.86
N ARG A 1001 16.39 -35.89 39.20
CA ARG A 1001 16.74 -36.21 40.59
C ARG A 1001 17.60 -35.13 41.24
N SER A 1002 18.56 -34.58 40.50
CA SER A 1002 19.45 -33.52 41.02
C SER A 1002 18.70 -32.21 41.33
N GLN A 1003 17.64 -31.92 40.59
CA GLN A 1003 16.82 -30.72 40.77
C GLN A 1003 15.59 -30.94 41.67
N ALA A 1004 15.29 -32.19 42.03
CA ALA A 1004 14.06 -32.53 42.74
C ALA A 1004 13.90 -31.78 44.07
N THR A 1005 14.98 -31.62 44.84
CA THR A 1005 14.95 -30.86 46.09
C THR A 1005 14.88 -29.34 45.86
N ALA A 1006 15.66 -28.81 44.91
CA ALA A 1006 15.73 -27.37 44.66
C ALA A 1006 14.45 -26.80 44.03
N LEU A 1007 13.78 -27.58 43.18
CA LEU A 1007 12.56 -27.18 42.46
C LEU A 1007 11.28 -27.82 43.01
N SER A 1008 11.37 -28.52 44.15
CA SER A 1008 10.24 -29.23 44.79
C SER A 1008 9.51 -30.21 43.83
N LEU A 1009 10.26 -30.96 43.02
CA LEU A 1009 9.71 -31.92 42.06
C LEU A 1009 9.33 -33.26 42.74
N PRO A 1010 8.38 -34.03 42.18
CA PRO A 1010 8.08 -35.40 42.61
C PRO A 1010 9.31 -36.32 42.75
N GLN A 1011 9.25 -37.29 43.68
CA GLN A 1011 10.33 -38.27 43.88
C GLN A 1011 10.45 -39.30 42.74
N GLU A 1012 9.33 -39.60 42.07
CA GLU A 1012 9.31 -40.49 40.90
C GLU A 1012 9.69 -39.69 39.65
N VAL A 1013 10.68 -40.16 38.91
CA VAL A 1013 11.14 -39.53 37.66
C VAL A 1013 10.09 -39.81 36.57
N PRO A 1014 9.41 -38.79 36.01
CA PRO A 1014 8.46 -39.00 34.92
C PRO A 1014 9.19 -39.42 33.64
N ARG A 1015 8.45 -39.93 32.65
CA ARG A 1015 9.03 -40.19 31.31
C ARG A 1015 9.59 -38.91 30.71
N GLN A 1016 10.72 -39.00 30.02
CA GLN A 1016 11.31 -37.86 29.34
C GLN A 1016 10.31 -37.25 28.34
N PRO A 1017 10.06 -35.93 28.39
CA PRO A 1017 9.23 -35.24 27.40
C PRO A 1017 9.91 -35.26 26.04
N ARG A 1018 9.10 -35.33 24.97
CA ARG A 1018 9.62 -35.23 23.60
C ARG A 1018 9.99 -33.78 23.30
N ILE A 1019 11.23 -33.54 22.93
CA ILE A 1019 11.77 -32.22 22.59
C ILE A 1019 11.94 -32.11 21.07
N ASP A 1020 11.26 -31.18 20.43
CA ASP A 1020 11.46 -30.92 19.00
C ASP A 1020 12.67 -30.02 18.82
N GLY A 1021 13.84 -30.61 18.52
CA GLY A 1021 15.10 -29.88 18.41
C GLY A 1021 15.13 -28.91 17.22
N GLU A 1022 14.43 -29.20 16.14
CA GLU A 1022 14.34 -28.30 14.99
C GLU A 1022 13.46 -27.08 15.31
N TRP A 1023 12.27 -27.33 15.85
CA TRP A 1023 11.38 -26.24 16.26
C TRP A 1023 12.04 -25.35 17.33
N LEU A 1024 12.63 -25.97 18.36
CA LEU A 1024 13.30 -25.25 19.45
C LEU A 1024 14.44 -24.37 18.90
N PHE A 1025 15.24 -24.92 17.99
CA PHE A 1025 16.31 -24.18 17.35
C PHE A 1025 15.80 -22.94 16.60
N TRP A 1026 14.73 -23.09 15.81
CA TRP A 1026 14.16 -21.98 15.07
C TRP A 1026 13.52 -20.92 15.97
N GLU A 1027 12.93 -21.30 17.10
CA GLU A 1027 12.46 -20.34 18.10
C GLU A 1027 13.62 -19.61 18.77
N MET A 1028 14.71 -20.30 19.12
CA MET A 1028 15.93 -19.65 19.63
C MET A 1028 16.47 -18.64 18.62
N MET A 1029 16.55 -19.01 17.34
CA MET A 1029 17.02 -18.11 16.28
C MET A 1029 16.04 -16.96 16.02
N ARG A 1030 14.73 -17.17 16.18
CA ARG A 1030 13.73 -16.10 16.06
C ARG A 1030 13.87 -15.09 17.19
N ALA A 1031 13.98 -15.55 18.44
CA ALA A 1031 14.19 -14.69 19.60
C ALA A 1031 15.47 -13.87 19.45
N SER A 1032 16.57 -14.48 19.00
CA SER A 1032 17.85 -13.82 18.79
C SER A 1032 17.94 -12.91 17.55
N ARG A 1033 16.81 -12.62 16.87
CA ARG A 1033 16.75 -11.54 15.86
C ARG A 1033 16.37 -10.19 16.45
N GLU A 1034 15.69 -10.17 17.59
CA GLU A 1034 15.23 -8.92 18.22
C GLU A 1034 16.42 -8.26 18.94
N PRO A 1035 16.75 -6.99 18.64
CA PRO A 1035 17.76 -6.27 19.40
C PRO A 1035 17.37 -6.17 20.87
N ASP A 1036 18.34 -6.33 21.78
CA ASP A 1036 18.08 -6.18 23.21
C ASP A 1036 17.66 -4.72 23.51
N PRO A 1037 16.54 -4.50 24.23
CA PRO A 1037 15.97 -3.17 24.44
C PRO A 1037 16.87 -2.23 25.26
N TRP A 1038 17.87 -2.76 25.96
CA TRP A 1038 18.80 -1.99 26.78
C TRP A 1038 20.17 -1.87 26.13
N MET A 1039 20.74 -2.98 25.69
CA MET A 1039 22.09 -3.00 25.15
C MET A 1039 22.17 -2.40 23.74
N PHE A 1040 21.13 -2.56 22.90
CA PHE A 1040 21.18 -2.02 21.53
C PHE A 1040 21.14 -0.47 21.49
N PRO A 1041 20.29 0.22 22.26
CA PRO A 1041 20.40 1.67 22.42
C PRO A 1041 21.76 2.11 22.99
N ALA A 1042 22.29 1.40 24.00
CA ALA A 1042 23.61 1.67 24.56
C ALA A 1042 24.72 1.54 23.51
N LEU A 1043 24.68 0.51 22.65
CA LEU A 1043 25.61 0.32 21.53
C LEU A 1043 25.55 1.48 20.52
N LYS A 1044 24.36 1.97 20.20
CA LYS A 1044 24.21 3.16 19.32
C LYS A 1044 24.80 4.41 19.95
N ALA A 1045 24.60 4.63 21.26
CA ALA A 1045 25.19 5.74 21.99
C ALA A 1045 26.73 5.63 22.05
N LEU A 1046 27.26 4.43 22.29
CA LEU A 1046 28.69 4.14 22.25
C LEU A 1046 29.28 4.42 20.86
N ARG A 1047 28.59 4.00 19.79
CA ARG A 1047 29.00 4.29 18.41
C ARG A 1047 29.04 5.77 18.12
N ALA A 1048 27.98 6.50 18.48
CA ALA A 1048 27.86 7.93 18.30
C ALA A 1048 28.94 8.72 19.06
N SER A 1049 29.38 8.21 20.22
CA SER A 1049 30.45 8.85 20.99
C SER A 1049 31.80 8.89 20.25
N GLY A 1050 32.07 7.88 19.40
CA GLY A 1050 33.36 7.71 18.73
C GLY A 1050 34.56 7.59 19.69
N GLN A 1051 34.34 7.13 20.93
CA GLN A 1051 35.40 7.04 21.95
C GLN A 1051 36.06 5.66 22.06
N PHE A 1052 35.46 4.62 21.46
CA PHE A 1052 35.89 3.22 21.59
C PHE A 1052 35.88 2.54 20.22
N ILE A 1053 36.70 1.49 20.08
CA ILE A 1053 36.54 0.49 19.02
C ILE A 1053 35.44 -0.47 19.50
N LEU A 1054 34.37 -0.61 18.73
CA LEU A 1054 33.32 -1.56 19.04
C LEU A 1054 33.59 -2.86 18.30
N ALA A 1055 33.75 -3.95 19.02
CA ALA A 1055 34.03 -5.26 18.44
C ALA A 1055 32.98 -6.29 18.88
N ALA A 1056 32.73 -7.30 18.05
CA ALA A 1056 31.81 -8.37 18.38
C ALA A 1056 32.39 -9.77 18.08
N LEU A 1057 32.11 -10.69 18.99
CA LEU A 1057 32.30 -12.14 18.83
C LEU A 1057 30.92 -12.77 18.69
N SER A 1058 30.69 -13.60 17.67
CA SER A 1058 29.39 -14.23 17.48
C SER A 1058 29.51 -15.70 17.09
N ASN A 1059 28.67 -16.53 17.71
CA ASN A 1059 28.39 -17.87 17.24
C ASN A 1059 27.42 -17.77 16.06
N THR A 1060 27.90 -18.08 14.86
CA THR A 1060 27.13 -17.96 13.60
C THR A 1060 27.07 -19.31 12.91
N MET A 1061 26.12 -19.48 12.00
CA MET A 1061 25.85 -20.75 11.34
C MET A 1061 26.40 -20.75 9.91
N ILE A 1062 26.82 -21.92 9.42
CA ILE A 1062 27.16 -22.13 8.01
C ILE A 1062 26.00 -22.90 7.35
N PHE A 1063 25.33 -22.23 6.43
CA PHE A 1063 24.26 -22.82 5.64
C PHE A 1063 24.80 -23.40 4.32
N PRO A 1064 24.14 -24.41 3.73
CA PRO A 1064 24.35 -24.78 2.32
C PRO A 1064 24.17 -23.57 1.40
N ALA A 1065 24.91 -23.46 0.30
CA ALA A 1065 24.88 -22.27 -0.58
C ALA A 1065 23.47 -21.99 -1.16
N GLU A 1066 22.71 -23.05 -1.37
CA GLU A 1066 21.33 -23.12 -1.85
C GLU A 1066 20.26 -22.87 -0.77
N HIS A 1067 20.64 -22.72 0.51
CA HIS A 1067 19.69 -22.51 1.60
C HIS A 1067 19.18 -21.07 1.63
N PRO A 1068 17.89 -20.79 1.92
CA PRO A 1068 17.32 -19.42 1.93
C PRO A 1068 18.00 -18.42 2.90
N TYR A 1069 18.78 -18.93 3.86
CA TYR A 1069 19.56 -18.14 4.82
C TYR A 1069 21.08 -18.20 4.57
N SER A 1070 21.52 -18.75 3.44
CA SER A 1070 22.93 -18.80 3.02
C SER A 1070 23.50 -17.41 2.76
N PHE A 1071 22.63 -16.48 2.37
CA PHE A 1071 22.91 -15.06 2.33
C PHE A 1071 22.49 -14.42 3.65
N ILE A 1072 23.44 -14.22 4.54
CA ILE A 1072 23.22 -13.40 5.74
C ILE A 1072 23.33 -11.94 5.32
N ALA A 1073 22.18 -11.34 4.96
CA ALA A 1073 22.06 -9.89 4.83
C ALA A 1073 22.55 -9.21 6.12
N HIS A 1074 23.18 -8.05 6.00
CA HIS A 1074 23.71 -7.31 7.14
C HIS A 1074 22.63 -7.02 8.19
N ASP A 1075 22.57 -7.83 9.24
CA ASP A 1075 21.73 -7.59 10.43
C ASP A 1075 22.05 -6.19 10.99
N GLY A 1076 21.03 -5.36 11.25
CA GLY A 1076 21.21 -3.98 11.72
C GLY A 1076 22.06 -3.83 12.99
N VAL A 1077 22.23 -4.89 13.78
CA VAL A 1077 23.13 -4.96 14.95
C VAL A 1077 24.60 -5.08 14.53
N ARG A 1078 24.92 -5.86 13.49
CA ARG A 1078 26.31 -6.09 13.05
C ARG A 1078 26.97 -4.82 12.51
N ALA A 1079 26.18 -3.96 11.87
CA ALA A 1079 26.66 -2.70 11.29
C ALA A 1079 27.22 -1.72 12.34
N VAL A 1080 27.00 -1.97 13.64
CA VAL A 1080 27.49 -1.12 14.74
C VAL A 1080 28.96 -1.40 15.07
N PHE A 1081 29.48 -2.58 14.75
CA PHE A 1081 30.83 -3.01 15.13
C PHE A 1081 31.88 -2.68 14.07
N ASP A 1082 33.02 -2.18 14.51
CA ASP A 1082 34.23 -1.95 13.72
C ASP A 1082 34.95 -3.26 13.35
N VAL A 1083 34.88 -4.24 14.26
CA VAL A 1083 35.49 -5.57 14.12
C VAL A 1083 34.44 -6.63 14.45
N PHE A 1084 34.24 -7.59 13.57
CA PHE A 1084 33.30 -8.68 13.77
C PHE A 1084 33.98 -10.02 13.53
N ILE A 1085 33.94 -10.91 14.52
CA ILE A 1085 34.54 -12.24 14.44
C ILE A 1085 33.45 -13.27 14.61
N SER A 1086 33.36 -14.13 13.60
CA SER A 1086 32.41 -15.23 13.56
C SER A 1086 33.13 -16.53 13.95
N SER A 1087 32.71 -17.13 15.07
CA SER A 1087 33.24 -18.40 15.60
C SER A 1087 33.26 -19.51 14.53
N ALA A 1088 32.15 -19.70 13.81
CA ALA A 1088 32.05 -20.76 12.80
C ALA A 1088 32.88 -20.50 11.54
N HIS A 1089 33.05 -19.25 11.11
CA HIS A 1089 33.86 -18.95 9.93
C HIS A 1089 35.37 -19.02 10.21
N VAL A 1090 35.78 -18.87 11.47
CA VAL A 1090 37.19 -18.98 11.88
C VAL A 1090 37.52 -20.35 12.49
N GLY A 1091 36.53 -21.22 12.69
CA GLY A 1091 36.69 -22.57 13.22
C GLY A 1091 37.05 -22.63 14.71
N LEU A 1092 36.79 -21.58 15.47
CA LEU A 1092 37.11 -21.47 16.91
C LEU A 1092 35.82 -21.21 17.69
N ARG A 1093 35.73 -21.61 18.97
CA ARG A 1093 34.59 -21.25 19.84
C ARG A 1093 35.04 -20.76 21.20
N LYS A 1094 34.26 -19.89 21.81
CA LYS A 1094 34.37 -19.61 23.25
C LYS A 1094 34.06 -20.89 24.04
N PRO A 1095 34.77 -21.21 25.13
CA PRO A 1095 35.80 -20.42 25.81
C PRO A 1095 37.26 -20.79 25.40
N ASP A 1096 37.51 -21.34 24.21
CA ASP A 1096 38.87 -21.68 23.76
C ASP A 1096 39.79 -20.43 23.76
N PRO A 1097 40.95 -20.44 24.43
CA PRO A 1097 41.88 -19.31 24.44
C PRO A 1097 42.20 -18.73 23.06
N ALA A 1098 42.27 -19.57 22.02
CA ALA A 1098 42.62 -19.16 20.67
C ALA A 1098 41.64 -18.12 20.08
N ILE A 1099 40.35 -18.14 20.46
CA ILE A 1099 39.38 -17.16 19.93
C ILE A 1099 39.60 -15.77 20.53
N TYR A 1100 40.07 -15.69 21.77
CA TYR A 1100 40.38 -14.43 22.44
C TYR A 1100 41.71 -13.85 21.95
N GLU A 1101 42.70 -14.70 21.65
CA GLU A 1101 43.93 -14.30 20.98
C GLU A 1101 43.65 -13.72 19.59
N LEU A 1102 42.76 -14.38 18.83
CA LEU A 1102 42.28 -13.86 17.55
C LEU A 1102 41.58 -12.51 17.73
N ALA A 1103 40.68 -12.38 18.72
CA ALA A 1103 39.99 -11.13 19.00
C ALA A 1103 40.94 -9.97 19.26
N LEU A 1104 41.94 -10.18 20.11
CA LEU A 1104 42.97 -9.19 20.40
C LEU A 1104 43.75 -8.79 19.13
N ARG A 1105 44.10 -9.76 18.29
CA ARG A 1105 44.84 -9.51 17.05
C ARG A 1105 44.03 -8.69 16.04
N GLU A 1106 42.75 -9.01 15.83
CA GLU A 1106 41.90 -8.30 14.87
C GLU A 1106 41.62 -6.85 15.30
N VAL A 1107 41.41 -6.61 16.60
CA VAL A 1107 41.20 -5.23 17.10
C VAL A 1107 42.49 -4.41 17.12
N ASP A 1108 43.65 -5.03 17.40
CA ASP A 1108 44.95 -4.36 17.26
C ASP A 1108 45.25 -3.99 15.79
N ALA A 1109 44.97 -4.92 14.86
CA ALA A 1109 45.11 -4.66 13.43
C ALA A 1109 44.19 -3.52 12.97
N PHE A 1110 42.94 -3.48 13.43
CA PHE A 1110 42.02 -2.38 13.16
C PHE A 1110 42.55 -1.04 13.71
N ALA A 1111 43.02 -1.01 14.96
CA ALA A 1111 43.58 0.19 15.58
C ALA A 1111 44.77 0.73 14.78
N ARG A 1112 45.75 -0.14 14.45
CA ARG A 1112 46.94 0.25 13.67
C ARG A 1112 46.59 0.75 12.28
N LYS A 1113 45.68 0.08 11.57
CA LYS A 1113 45.20 0.50 10.23
C LYS A 1113 44.58 1.89 10.27
N ASN A 1114 43.89 2.23 11.35
CA ASN A 1114 43.17 3.49 11.49
C ASN A 1114 43.91 4.53 12.34
N ALA A 1115 45.17 4.30 12.70
CA ALA A 1115 45.95 5.20 13.56
C ALA A 1115 46.12 6.61 13.00
N ALA A 1116 46.12 6.76 11.66
CA ALA A 1116 46.24 8.04 10.97
C ALA A 1116 44.92 8.83 10.85
N THR A 1117 43.78 8.28 11.30
CA THR A 1117 42.51 9.01 11.31
C THR A 1117 42.48 10.05 12.44
N ALA A 1118 41.59 11.05 12.35
CA ALA A 1118 41.44 12.04 13.42
C ALA A 1118 41.08 11.38 14.77
N GLN A 1119 40.23 10.36 14.73
CA GLN A 1119 39.84 9.56 15.89
C GLN A 1119 41.02 8.71 16.40
N GLY A 1120 41.75 8.02 15.51
CA GLY A 1120 42.90 7.19 15.88
C GLY A 1120 44.05 7.98 16.50
N ARG A 1121 44.30 9.21 16.01
CA ARG A 1121 45.24 10.15 16.65
C ARG A 1121 44.77 10.59 18.03
N ARG A 1122 43.48 10.93 18.17
CA ARG A 1122 42.88 11.35 19.44
C ARG A 1122 42.91 10.27 20.52
N LEU A 1123 42.77 9.00 20.13
CA LEU A 1123 42.65 7.85 21.03
C LEU A 1123 43.93 7.01 21.17
N GLY A 1124 45.04 7.44 20.56
CA GLY A 1124 46.33 6.74 20.69
C GLY A 1124 46.32 5.32 20.10
N TRP A 1125 45.72 5.14 18.92
CA TRP A 1125 45.68 3.84 18.23
C TRP A 1125 47.01 3.43 17.59
N ALA A 1126 47.96 4.37 17.45
CA ALA A 1126 49.30 4.09 16.96
C ALA A 1126 50.09 3.13 17.88
N ASP A 1127 49.79 3.13 19.18
CA ASP A 1127 50.43 2.28 20.19
C ASP A 1127 49.89 0.84 20.18
N GLY A 1128 48.86 0.56 19.37
CA GLY A 1128 48.15 -0.70 19.35
C GLY A 1128 47.17 -0.89 20.52
N VAL A 1129 46.60 -2.09 20.62
CA VAL A 1129 45.66 -2.51 21.67
C VAL A 1129 46.29 -3.65 22.49
N ARG A 1130 46.30 -3.50 23.82
CA ARG A 1130 46.72 -4.55 24.76
C ARG A 1130 45.51 -5.24 25.38
N ALA A 1131 45.67 -6.48 25.84
CA ALA A 1131 44.58 -7.27 26.45
C ALA A 1131 43.87 -6.52 27.60
N GLY A 1132 44.63 -5.84 28.47
CA GLY A 1132 44.08 -5.04 29.59
C GLY A 1132 43.30 -3.79 29.17
N GLU A 1133 43.27 -3.45 27.88
CA GLU A 1133 42.50 -2.33 27.32
C GLU A 1133 41.19 -2.78 26.66
N ILE A 1134 40.84 -4.07 26.76
CA ILE A 1134 39.61 -4.68 26.26
C ILE A 1134 38.66 -4.97 27.42
N VAL A 1135 37.39 -4.59 27.27
CA VAL A 1135 36.29 -5.04 28.16
C VAL A 1135 35.35 -5.95 27.37
N PHE A 1136 35.19 -7.18 27.82
CA PHE A 1136 34.39 -8.23 27.17
C PHE A 1136 33.05 -8.46 27.88
N LEU A 1137 31.97 -8.45 27.11
CA LEU A 1137 30.60 -8.64 27.59
C LEU A 1137 30.03 -9.95 27.06
N ASP A 1138 29.49 -10.78 27.95
CA ASP A 1138 28.92 -12.09 27.60
C ASP A 1138 27.86 -12.51 28.65
N ASP A 1139 26.83 -13.24 28.21
CA ASP A 1139 25.78 -13.79 29.07
C ASP A 1139 26.11 -15.19 29.59
N ILE A 1140 27.31 -15.72 29.32
CA ILE A 1140 27.86 -17.00 29.79
C ILE A 1140 29.11 -16.80 30.66
N GLY A 1141 29.07 -17.29 31.90
CA GLY A 1141 30.14 -17.05 32.88
C GLY A 1141 31.46 -17.78 32.55
N GLU A 1142 31.38 -18.94 31.90
CA GLU A 1142 32.58 -19.69 31.49
C GLU A 1142 33.40 -18.93 30.42
N ASN A 1143 32.72 -18.25 29.50
CA ASN A 1143 33.35 -17.39 28.49
C ASN A 1143 34.07 -16.20 29.14
N LEU A 1144 33.45 -15.57 30.14
CA LEU A 1144 34.08 -14.46 30.87
C LEU A 1144 35.31 -14.92 31.66
N LYS A 1145 35.27 -16.10 32.29
CA LYS A 1145 36.44 -16.66 33.00
C LYS A 1145 37.63 -16.87 32.07
N ALA A 1146 37.39 -17.33 30.84
CA ALA A 1146 38.46 -17.46 29.84
C ALA A 1146 38.98 -16.09 29.36
N GLY A 1147 38.09 -15.13 29.09
CA GLY A 1147 38.49 -13.74 28.79
C GLY A 1147 39.33 -13.09 29.89
N LYS A 1148 38.96 -13.26 31.17
CA LYS A 1148 39.72 -12.75 32.32
C LYS A 1148 41.12 -13.38 32.41
N LYS A 1149 41.26 -14.68 32.10
CA LYS A 1149 42.58 -15.35 32.01
C LYS A 1149 43.47 -14.79 30.90
N MET A 1150 42.88 -14.29 29.82
CA MET A 1150 43.59 -13.59 28.74
C MET A 1150 43.94 -12.14 29.09
N GLY A 1151 43.50 -11.64 30.24
CA GLY A 1151 43.78 -10.29 30.72
C GLY A 1151 42.73 -9.25 30.33
N PHE A 1152 41.55 -9.66 29.83
CA PHE A 1152 40.45 -8.73 29.51
C PHE A 1152 39.73 -8.31 30.79
N GLY A 1153 39.24 -7.06 30.83
CA GLY A 1153 38.13 -6.71 31.73
C GLY A 1153 36.86 -7.42 31.27
N THR A 1154 35.93 -7.71 32.18
CA THR A 1154 34.71 -8.48 31.85
C THR A 1154 33.48 -7.90 32.52
N ILE A 1155 32.35 -7.85 31.80
CA ILE A 1155 31.04 -7.50 32.34
C ILE A 1155 30.09 -8.67 32.07
N LYS A 1156 29.41 -9.13 33.12
CA LYS A 1156 28.40 -10.18 33.01
C LYS A 1156 27.06 -9.56 32.61
N VAL A 1157 26.42 -10.11 31.58
CA VAL A 1157 25.04 -9.75 31.24
C VAL A 1157 24.10 -10.77 31.86
N PRO A 1158 23.28 -10.41 32.86
CA PRO A 1158 22.32 -11.33 33.44
C PRO A 1158 21.10 -11.49 32.51
N LEU A 1159 20.58 -12.72 32.41
CA LEU A 1159 19.41 -13.03 31.59
C LEU A 1159 18.22 -12.15 32.00
N GLY A 1160 17.61 -11.47 31.02
CA GLY A 1160 16.47 -10.56 31.24
C GLY A 1160 16.80 -9.25 31.93
N LYS A 1161 18.08 -8.99 32.27
CA LYS A 1161 18.51 -7.78 32.98
C LYS A 1161 19.72 -7.09 32.32
N ALA A 1162 19.70 -6.97 31.01
CA ALA A 1162 20.76 -6.30 30.27
C ALA A 1162 21.01 -4.85 30.74
N PHE A 1163 20.02 -4.18 31.34
CA PHE A 1163 20.19 -2.86 31.96
C PHE A 1163 21.26 -2.84 33.08
N GLU A 1164 21.43 -3.92 33.86
CA GLU A 1164 22.48 -3.99 34.90
C GLU A 1164 23.89 -3.95 34.27
N ALA A 1165 24.05 -4.55 33.09
CA ALA A 1165 25.30 -4.48 32.33
C ALA A 1165 25.50 -3.12 31.65
N VAL A 1166 24.42 -2.46 31.23
CA VAL A 1166 24.48 -1.07 30.73
C VAL A 1166 24.92 -0.11 31.85
N ASP A 1167 24.43 -0.26 33.07
CA ASP A 1167 24.85 0.57 34.22
C ASP A 1167 26.35 0.40 34.53
N GLN A 1168 26.87 -0.83 34.42
CA GLN A 1168 28.31 -1.09 34.55
C GLN A 1168 29.10 -0.48 33.38
N LEU A 1169 28.57 -0.55 32.16
CA LEU A 1169 29.17 0.13 31.00
C LEU A 1169 29.19 1.65 31.17
N GLU A 1170 28.15 2.28 31.73
CA GLU A 1170 28.15 3.71 32.04
C GLU A 1170 29.29 4.07 33.01
N THR A 1171 29.52 3.22 34.01
CA THR A 1171 30.62 3.39 34.98
C THR A 1171 31.99 3.24 34.31
N VAL A 1172 32.17 2.20 33.48
CA VAL A 1172 33.44 1.91 32.78
C VAL A 1172 33.74 2.95 31.70
N THR A 1173 32.72 3.43 31.01
CA THR A 1173 32.88 4.34 29.87
C THR A 1173 32.78 5.80 30.28
N GLY A 1174 32.13 6.15 31.40
CA GLY A 1174 31.83 7.52 31.80
C GLY A 1174 30.79 8.21 30.91
N LEU A 1175 30.01 7.44 30.13
CA LEU A 1175 28.94 7.95 29.27
C LEU A 1175 27.58 7.63 29.89
N SER A 1176 26.59 8.49 29.67
CA SER A 1176 25.19 8.12 29.92
C SER A 1176 24.65 7.39 28.69
N LEU A 1177 24.29 6.12 28.88
CA LEU A 1177 23.90 5.16 27.84
C LEU A 1177 22.42 4.76 27.96
N ALA A 1178 21.86 4.70 29.17
CA ALA A 1178 20.48 4.27 29.42
C ALA A 1178 19.44 5.41 29.31
N GLY A 1179 19.88 6.68 29.39
CA GLY A 1179 18.97 7.83 29.44
C GLY A 1179 18.00 7.78 30.63
N GLY A 1180 16.79 8.32 30.46
CA GLY A 1180 15.72 8.32 31.47
C GLY A 1180 14.80 7.09 31.49
N HIS A 1181 15.18 6.00 30.81
CA HIS A 1181 14.32 4.83 30.63
C HIS A 1181 14.16 4.03 31.94
N PRO A 1182 12.94 3.58 32.31
CA PRO A 1182 12.72 2.81 33.54
C PRO A 1182 13.35 1.41 33.46
N ARG A 1183 14.24 1.06 34.41
CA ARG A 1183 14.99 -0.21 34.51
C ARG A 1183 14.10 -1.43 34.80
N ILE A 1184 13.33 -1.84 33.81
CA ILE A 1184 12.39 -2.97 33.88
C ILE A 1184 13.08 -4.21 33.32
N ALA A 1185 13.05 -5.31 34.08
CA ALA A 1185 13.53 -6.60 33.62
C ALA A 1185 12.59 -7.21 32.57
N VAL A 1186 13.13 -7.94 31.61
CA VAL A 1186 12.34 -8.73 30.66
C VAL A 1186 11.86 -9.99 31.39
N GLU A 1187 10.55 -10.13 31.58
CA GLU A 1187 9.95 -11.30 32.23
C GLU A 1187 9.70 -12.45 31.23
N PRO A 1188 9.85 -13.72 31.64
CA PRO A 1188 9.50 -14.88 30.82
C PRO A 1188 8.02 -14.87 30.40
N LYS A 1189 7.74 -15.19 29.13
CA LYS A 1189 6.37 -15.24 28.61
C LYS A 1189 5.76 -16.59 28.98
N ILE A 1190 5.00 -16.67 30.07
CA ILE A 1190 4.20 -17.87 30.39
C ILE A 1190 2.93 -17.86 29.53
N PRO A 1191 2.71 -18.84 28.64
CA PRO A 1191 1.44 -18.95 27.95
C PRO A 1191 0.33 -19.19 28.99
N VAL A 1192 -0.70 -18.35 28.96
CA VAL A 1192 -1.89 -18.45 29.82
C VAL A 1192 -2.46 -19.88 29.75
N LYS A 1193 -2.68 -20.49 30.93
CA LYS A 1193 -3.22 -21.85 31.11
C LYS A 1193 -4.40 -22.15 30.17
N GLY A 1194 -4.16 -22.98 29.16
CA GLY A 1194 -5.16 -23.44 28.21
C GLY A 1194 -4.77 -24.75 27.53
N LYS A 1195 -4.75 -25.85 28.29
CA LYS A 1195 -4.74 -27.26 27.84
C LYS A 1195 -3.87 -27.56 26.59
N ALA A 1196 -2.56 -27.71 26.78
CA ALA A 1196 -1.83 -28.71 26.02
C ALA A 1196 -2.37 -30.09 26.42
N LYS A 1197 -3.16 -30.74 25.56
CA LYS A 1197 -3.46 -32.16 25.73
C LYS A 1197 -2.19 -32.94 25.36
N LEU A 1198 -1.73 -33.74 26.31
CA LEU A 1198 -0.79 -34.86 26.14
C LEU A 1198 -1.18 -35.76 24.96
#